data_AF-A0A9Q1QPX9-F1
#
_entry.id   AF-A0A9Q1QPX9-F1
#
_cell.length_a   1.000
_cell.length_b   1.000
_cell.length_c   1.000
_cell.angle_alpha   90.00
_cell.angle_beta   90.00
_cell.angle_gamma   90.00
#
_symmetry.space_group_name_H-M   'P 1'
#
loop_
_entity.id
_entity.type
_entity.pdbx_description
1 polymer ?
#
loop_
_entity_poly.entity_id
_entity_poly.type
_entity_poly.pdbx_seq_one_letter_code
_entity_poly.pdbx_strand_id
1 'polypeptide(L)'
;MAQVVESTIKYGIIGVGMMGREHLINLYHLRDRGIAVVCIVDPHPPSQQSALDLACSFDWPIRVFSGHKELLDSGLCDVLIVSTPNMTHYQILMDIISHPKPHHVLVEKPLCTTVLHCKQVVEAARKRPEIMVQVGLEYRYMPSVAMLIEIVKGGKVGPVRMVAIREHRFPFLVKVNNWNRFNANTGGTLVEKCCHFFDLMRLFTGANPIRVMASGAMNVNHKDEVYDGKVPDIIDNAYVIVEFDNGSRGMLDLCMFAEGSKNEQEISVVGDVGKGEAFVPEGIVRFGTRVGGRDGVLTIRTVGVAALDLRSASFHLSQYIETSSSYQNTKTLLHFYDPMVIIVPPSKMAADGMVGVSVLVDRYYPASKKIIMVRGCFDDTKGAVLVRNLAAKDPSALGLDSYYKQYYLCLAAAAATIKWTETEKGVIITNHSLLVTFNGSFDHVNIDASSVQNLELIEPLHSNLLGTSNKKKSLFHVLKTTRTTGGSLLDSTRLLRANLLQPLKDIETINARLDCLDELMRNEQLFFGLSQVLRKFPKETDRVLCHFCFKQKNVTNKVLDIDIAKRSQMMISSIILLKTSLDALPLLSTVIKDAKSFLLRNIYKSICENGKYGLIRQRILQVIDEDVVHARVPFIARTQQCFAVKAGIDGLLDVARRTFCDTSEAIHKLANKYREDFKLPNLKLPFNNRQGFYFSISQKDVQGKLPGKFIQHVSDVRCEYEHEQVVKHGNNIHCSTLELASLNARNKSAAAECCVRTELCLEALNDAIREDVSMLTLLAEVLCLLDMIVNSFAHMISTKPVDRYIRPDFTENGPLAIDAGRHPILESIHSDFIPNNIFLSEASNMVIVMGPNMSGKSTYLQQVCLIVILAQIGCYIPARFSTIRVVDRIFTRMGAVDNLESNSSTFMTEMRETAFILQNASQRSLIVMDELGRATSSSDGFAIAWSCCENLLSLKAYTIFATHMENLSELATLYPNVKILHFHVDIRNNRLDFKFQLKDGPRHVPHYGLLLASVAGLPSSVIETAQIITSKITEKYEYTQEARRMEVNQLQYYPIQMVYRVAQRLICLKYSNHDEDSVREALQTLKESYLGGRL
;
A
#
# COMPACT_ATOMS: atom_id res chain seq x y z
N MET A 1 21.36 8.29 -25.67
CA MET A 1 21.98 9.41 -24.94
C MET A 1 21.18 10.67 -25.19
N ALA A 2 20.53 11.19 -24.13
CA ALA A 2 20.26 12.60 -23.89
C ALA A 2 20.08 12.70 -22.37
N GLN A 3 20.88 13.52 -21.69
CA GLN A 3 20.69 13.81 -20.27
C GLN A 3 19.28 14.41 -20.10
N VAL A 4 18.34 13.64 -19.54
CA VAL A 4 17.10 14.23 -19.03
C VAL A 4 17.50 14.97 -17.76
N VAL A 5 17.78 16.26 -17.93
CA VAL A 5 17.79 17.22 -16.83
C VAL A 5 16.38 17.15 -16.24
N GLU A 6 16.24 16.72 -14.99
CA GLU A 6 15.01 16.79 -14.20
C GLU A 6 14.56 18.27 -14.11
N SER A 7 13.86 18.76 -15.12
CA SER A 7 13.36 20.13 -15.13
C SER A 7 12.09 20.20 -14.30
N THR A 8 12.18 20.79 -13.11
CA THR A 8 11.00 21.10 -12.29
C THR A 8 10.01 21.93 -13.09
N ILE A 9 8.76 21.46 -13.23
CA ILE A 9 7.69 22.20 -13.89
C ILE A 9 7.21 23.30 -12.95
N LYS A 10 7.28 24.55 -13.41
CA LYS A 10 6.95 25.72 -12.60
C LYS A 10 5.53 26.20 -12.87
N TYR A 11 4.74 26.29 -11.81
CA TYR A 11 3.36 26.74 -11.85
C TYR A 11 3.23 28.19 -11.36
N GLY A 12 2.40 28.97 -12.05
CA GLY A 12 1.87 30.24 -11.56
C GLY A 12 0.37 30.15 -11.33
N ILE A 13 -0.15 30.81 -10.29
CA ILE A 13 -1.60 30.83 -10.01
C ILE A 13 -2.13 32.27 -10.12
N ILE A 14 -3.10 32.47 -11.00
CA ILE A 14 -3.81 33.74 -11.21
C ILE A 14 -5.19 33.58 -10.55
N GLY A 15 -5.41 34.30 -9.46
CA GLY A 15 -6.55 34.20 -8.57
C GLY A 15 -6.31 33.20 -7.44
N VAL A 16 -5.95 33.68 -6.24
CA VAL A 16 -5.64 32.87 -5.05
C VAL A 16 -6.72 32.95 -3.98
N GLY A 17 -7.98 33.03 -4.41
CA GLY A 17 -9.15 32.83 -3.55
C GLY A 17 -9.25 31.39 -3.02
N MET A 18 -10.46 30.93 -2.69
CA MET A 18 -10.68 29.55 -2.23
C MET A 18 -10.09 28.51 -3.18
N MET A 19 -10.47 28.53 -4.47
CA MET A 19 -9.99 27.53 -5.44
C MET A 19 -8.50 27.65 -5.77
N GLY A 20 -7.94 28.86 -5.83
CA GLY A 20 -6.51 29.02 -6.08
C GLY A 20 -5.65 28.45 -4.94
N ARG A 21 -6.13 28.55 -3.69
CA ARG A 21 -5.49 27.89 -2.54
C ARG A 21 -5.64 26.38 -2.59
N GLU A 22 -6.79 25.84 -3.02
CA GLU A 22 -6.95 24.40 -3.29
C GLU A 22 -5.91 23.90 -4.29
N HIS A 23 -5.73 24.62 -5.40
CA HIS A 23 -4.71 24.28 -6.40
C HIS A 23 -3.29 24.34 -5.82
N LEU A 24 -3.00 25.32 -4.97
CA LEU A 24 -1.71 25.44 -4.28
C LEU A 24 -1.43 24.20 -3.41
N ILE A 25 -2.43 23.72 -2.66
CA ILE A 25 -2.33 22.47 -1.88
C ILE A 25 -2.18 21.24 -2.79
N ASN A 26 -3.02 21.12 -3.81
CA ASN A 26 -2.99 19.98 -4.74
C ASN A 26 -1.63 19.86 -5.43
N LEU A 27 -1.06 20.97 -5.89
CA LEU A 27 0.26 20.99 -6.50
C LEU A 27 1.37 20.66 -5.50
N TYR A 28 1.23 21.10 -4.24
CA TYR A 28 2.19 20.73 -3.19
C TYR A 28 2.23 19.22 -2.95
N HIS A 29 1.11 18.51 -3.10
CA HIS A 29 1.08 17.04 -3.02
C HIS A 29 1.78 16.36 -4.20
N LEU A 30 1.93 17.05 -5.31
CA LEU A 30 2.61 16.55 -6.49
C LEU A 30 4.07 17.03 -6.57
N ARG A 31 4.60 17.73 -5.55
CA ARG A 31 5.98 18.27 -5.54
C ARG A 31 7.04 17.20 -5.77
N ASP A 32 6.81 15.98 -5.26
CA ASP A 32 7.72 14.85 -5.40
C ASP A 32 7.81 14.36 -6.86
N ARG A 33 6.90 14.82 -7.74
CA ARG A 33 6.93 14.61 -9.20
C ARG A 33 7.60 15.76 -9.96
N GLY A 34 8.44 16.55 -9.28
CA GLY A 34 9.16 17.67 -9.89
C GLY A 34 8.27 18.87 -10.22
N ILE A 35 7.36 19.26 -9.32
CA ILE A 35 6.45 20.40 -9.49
C ILE A 35 6.72 21.46 -8.42
N ALA A 36 6.68 22.74 -8.79
CA ALA A 36 6.76 23.85 -7.85
C ALA A 36 5.82 25.00 -8.26
N VAL A 37 5.09 25.58 -7.30
CA VAL A 37 4.44 26.89 -7.52
C VAL A 37 5.45 27.98 -7.21
N VAL A 38 5.72 28.84 -8.18
CA VAL A 38 6.78 29.86 -8.10
C VAL A 38 6.23 31.28 -8.03
N CYS A 39 4.98 31.48 -8.43
CA CYS A 39 4.37 32.80 -8.43
C CYS A 39 2.85 32.79 -8.29
N ILE A 40 2.32 33.86 -7.70
CA ILE A 40 0.88 34.08 -7.56
C ILE A 40 0.49 35.51 -7.91
N VAL A 41 -0.75 35.70 -8.33
CA VAL A 41 -1.40 37.00 -8.58
C VAL A 41 -2.82 36.96 -8.04
N ASP A 42 -3.21 37.96 -7.27
CA ASP A 42 -4.63 38.21 -6.94
C ASP A 42 -4.83 39.68 -6.57
N PRO A 43 -5.82 40.41 -7.13
CA PRO A 43 -6.01 41.82 -6.77
C PRO A 43 -6.56 42.03 -5.34
N HIS A 44 -6.96 40.98 -4.63
CA HIS A 44 -7.54 41.05 -3.29
C HIS A 44 -6.48 40.73 -2.21
N PRO A 45 -6.01 41.73 -1.43
CA PRO A 45 -4.92 41.53 -0.46
C PRO A 45 -5.18 40.43 0.59
N PRO A 46 -6.39 40.27 1.15
CA PRO A 46 -6.66 39.16 2.08
C PRO A 46 -6.48 37.77 1.46
N SER A 47 -6.81 37.60 0.17
CA SER A 47 -6.57 36.34 -0.56
C SER A 47 -5.09 36.11 -0.81
N GLN A 48 -4.34 37.17 -1.18
CA GLN A 48 -2.88 37.09 -1.29
C GLN A 48 -2.24 36.66 0.03
N GLN A 49 -2.58 37.32 1.14
CA GLN A 49 -2.01 37.01 2.44
C GLN A 49 -2.31 35.56 2.86
N SER A 50 -3.56 35.12 2.68
CA SER A 50 -3.94 33.74 2.99
C SER A 50 -3.17 32.70 2.16
N ALA A 51 -2.85 33.03 0.91
CA ALA A 51 -2.06 32.16 0.04
C ALA A 51 -0.57 32.18 0.39
N LEU A 52 -0.05 33.33 0.82
CA LEU A 52 1.32 33.46 1.34
C LEU A 52 1.51 32.69 2.64
N ASP A 53 0.58 32.80 3.58
CA ASP A 53 0.64 32.05 4.84
C ASP A 53 0.66 30.54 4.57
N LEU A 54 -0.16 30.09 3.61
CA LEU A 54 -0.19 28.70 3.16
C LEU A 54 1.12 28.30 2.45
N ALA A 55 1.65 29.12 1.54
CA ALA A 55 2.92 28.87 0.86
C ALA A 55 4.10 28.80 1.83
N CYS A 56 4.11 29.66 2.85
CA CYS A 56 5.09 29.64 3.94
C CYS A 56 5.03 28.32 4.71
N SER A 57 3.84 27.77 4.97
CA SER A 57 3.70 26.45 5.59
C SER A 57 4.25 25.29 4.74
N PHE A 58 4.41 25.51 3.43
CA PHE A 58 4.95 24.54 2.47
C PHE A 58 6.42 24.75 2.12
N ASP A 59 7.07 25.76 2.69
CA ASP A 59 8.44 26.18 2.35
C ASP A 59 8.61 26.46 0.84
N TRP A 60 7.57 27.02 0.21
CA TRP A 60 7.59 27.42 -1.19
C TRP A 60 7.87 28.93 -1.32
N PRO A 61 9.02 29.33 -1.92
CA PRO A 61 9.33 30.72 -2.15
C PRO A 61 8.50 31.25 -3.33
N ILE A 62 7.29 31.73 -3.03
CA ILE A 62 6.38 32.26 -4.04
C ILE A 62 6.58 33.76 -4.22
N ARG A 63 6.78 34.18 -5.48
CA ARG A 63 6.78 35.59 -5.86
C ARG A 63 5.35 36.08 -6.11
N VAL A 64 4.95 37.16 -5.44
CA VAL A 64 3.67 37.83 -5.69
C VAL A 64 3.85 38.89 -6.76
N PHE A 65 2.94 38.92 -7.73
CA PHE A 65 2.88 39.96 -8.76
C PHE A 65 1.61 40.78 -8.62
N SER A 66 1.69 42.05 -9.07
CA SER A 66 0.57 42.99 -8.98
C SER A 66 -0.55 42.68 -10.00
N GLY A 67 -0.21 42.04 -11.11
CA GLY A 67 -1.15 41.64 -12.16
C GLY A 67 -0.62 40.50 -13.02
N HIS A 68 -1.51 39.85 -13.77
CA HIS A 68 -1.17 38.66 -14.56
C HIS A 68 -0.23 38.94 -15.73
N LYS A 69 -0.25 40.15 -16.28
CA LYS A 69 0.68 40.57 -17.35
C LYS A 69 2.13 40.62 -16.86
N GLU A 70 2.35 41.20 -15.68
CA GLU A 70 3.68 41.24 -15.04
C GLU A 70 4.18 39.81 -14.73
N LEU A 71 3.28 38.92 -14.29
CA LEU A 71 3.59 37.51 -14.08
C LEU A 71 3.98 36.82 -15.39
N LEU A 72 3.25 37.06 -16.49
CA LEU A 72 3.56 36.51 -17.81
C LEU A 72 4.93 36.98 -18.32
N ASP A 73 5.20 38.28 -18.23
CA ASP A 73 6.44 38.91 -18.68
C ASP A 73 7.65 38.43 -17.85
N SER A 74 7.43 37.99 -16.60
CA SER A 74 8.49 37.48 -15.73
C SER A 74 9.15 36.20 -16.26
N GLY A 75 8.43 35.43 -17.08
CA GLY A 75 8.90 34.14 -17.60
C GLY A 75 9.19 33.08 -16.54
N LEU A 76 8.72 33.25 -15.29
CA LEU A 76 9.07 32.35 -14.18
C LEU A 76 8.38 30.98 -14.22
N CYS A 77 7.22 30.87 -14.85
CA CYS A 77 6.42 29.65 -14.89
C CYS A 77 6.28 29.08 -16.31
N ASP A 78 5.94 27.79 -16.35
CA ASP A 78 5.65 26.99 -17.57
C ASP A 78 4.15 26.72 -17.70
N VAL A 79 3.46 26.60 -16.56
CA VAL A 79 2.01 26.33 -16.47
C VAL A 79 1.32 27.41 -15.64
N LEU A 80 0.13 27.84 -16.08
CA LEU A 80 -0.70 28.82 -15.40
C LEU A 80 -2.04 28.23 -15.00
N ILE A 81 -2.39 28.38 -13.73
CA ILE A 81 -3.73 28.10 -13.22
C ILE A 81 -4.52 29.40 -13.14
N VAL A 82 -5.69 29.44 -13.78
CA VAL A 82 -6.59 30.59 -13.75
C VAL A 82 -7.80 30.24 -12.91
N SER A 83 -7.88 30.78 -11.70
CA SER A 83 -8.96 30.58 -10.73
C SER A 83 -9.57 31.90 -10.25
N THR A 84 -9.66 32.87 -11.17
CA THR A 84 -10.23 34.21 -10.94
C THR A 84 -11.76 34.22 -11.04
N PRO A 85 -12.43 35.33 -10.72
CA PRO A 85 -13.87 35.48 -11.00
C PRO A 85 -14.19 35.34 -12.50
N ASN A 86 -15.31 34.66 -12.83
CA ASN A 86 -15.59 34.18 -14.20
C ASN A 86 -15.53 35.26 -15.30
N MET A 87 -16.00 36.49 -15.01
CA MET A 87 -16.01 37.59 -15.98
C MET A 87 -14.61 38.03 -16.42
N THR A 88 -13.57 37.65 -15.67
CA THR A 88 -12.18 37.99 -15.97
C THR A 88 -11.47 36.94 -16.83
N HIS A 89 -12.01 35.72 -16.93
CA HIS A 89 -11.35 34.59 -17.60
C HIS A 89 -10.99 34.92 -19.06
N TYR A 90 -11.89 35.54 -19.81
CA TYR A 90 -11.69 35.81 -21.24
C TYR A 90 -10.41 36.63 -21.49
N GLN A 91 -10.27 37.78 -20.81
CA GLN A 91 -9.12 38.66 -21.03
C GLN A 91 -7.81 37.98 -20.60
N ILE A 92 -7.82 37.31 -19.44
CA ILE A 92 -6.64 36.61 -18.92
C ILE A 92 -6.21 35.49 -19.89
N LEU A 93 -7.15 34.67 -20.36
CA LEU A 93 -6.87 33.59 -21.32
C LEU A 93 -6.33 34.12 -22.64
N MET A 94 -6.92 35.19 -23.19
CA MET A 94 -6.43 35.80 -24.43
C MET A 94 -5.03 36.38 -24.24
N ASP A 95 -4.76 37.01 -23.10
CA ASP A 95 -3.42 37.53 -22.78
C ASP A 95 -2.39 36.39 -22.68
N ILE A 96 -2.72 35.27 -22.02
CA ILE A 96 -1.83 34.11 -21.90
C ILE A 96 -1.57 33.46 -23.27
N ILE A 97 -2.63 33.18 -24.05
CA ILE A 97 -2.51 32.47 -25.34
C ILE A 97 -1.73 33.30 -26.35
N SER A 98 -1.96 34.62 -26.37
CA SER A 98 -1.32 35.56 -27.31
C SER A 98 0.10 35.95 -26.90
N HIS A 99 0.53 35.61 -25.69
CA HIS A 99 1.85 35.98 -25.18
C HIS A 99 2.97 35.28 -25.99
N PRO A 100 4.10 35.93 -26.34
CA PRO A 100 5.15 35.31 -27.15
C PRO A 100 5.72 34.02 -26.56
N LYS A 101 6.01 34.01 -25.25
CA LYS A 101 6.42 32.80 -24.52
C LYS A 101 5.20 31.87 -24.32
N PRO A 102 5.29 30.58 -24.71
CA PRO A 102 4.20 29.63 -24.51
C PRO A 102 4.05 29.29 -23.03
N HIS A 103 2.80 29.25 -22.57
CA HIS A 103 2.43 28.82 -21.22
C HIS A 103 1.26 27.85 -21.33
N HIS A 104 1.35 26.67 -20.73
CA HIS A 104 0.20 25.77 -20.61
C HIS A 104 -0.81 26.36 -19.62
N VAL A 105 -2.09 26.09 -19.79
CA VAL A 105 -3.16 26.70 -19.00
C VAL A 105 -4.14 25.66 -18.48
N LEU A 106 -4.41 25.71 -17.18
CA LEU A 106 -5.57 25.11 -16.55
C LEU A 106 -6.47 26.23 -16.03
N VAL A 107 -7.64 26.42 -16.64
CA VAL A 107 -8.61 27.42 -16.21
C VAL A 107 -9.76 26.76 -15.47
N GLU A 108 -10.10 27.29 -14.30
CA GLU A 108 -11.31 26.91 -13.58
C GLU A 108 -12.55 27.14 -14.44
N LYS A 109 -13.58 26.35 -14.18
CA LYS A 109 -14.86 26.52 -14.85
C LYS A 109 -15.55 27.83 -14.44
N PRO A 110 -16.39 28.41 -15.31
CA PRO A 110 -16.58 28.09 -16.72
C PRO A 110 -15.45 28.67 -17.58
N LEU A 111 -15.30 28.21 -18.83
CA LEU A 111 -14.28 28.75 -19.74
C LEU A 111 -14.40 30.27 -19.90
N CYS A 112 -15.59 30.77 -20.26
CA CYS A 112 -15.96 32.18 -20.28
C CYS A 112 -17.46 32.34 -19.95
N THR A 113 -17.91 33.56 -19.71
CA THR A 113 -19.32 33.88 -19.42
C THR A 113 -20.21 33.96 -20.67
N THR A 114 -19.63 34.09 -21.86
CA THR A 114 -20.38 34.20 -23.13
C THR A 114 -19.87 33.21 -24.18
N VAL A 115 -20.77 32.78 -25.07
CA VAL A 115 -20.43 31.85 -26.17
C VAL A 115 -19.43 32.47 -27.15
N LEU A 116 -19.54 33.78 -27.41
CA LEU A 116 -18.62 34.50 -28.30
C LEU A 116 -17.18 34.42 -27.77
N HIS A 117 -16.97 34.74 -26.49
CA HIS A 117 -15.67 34.67 -25.84
C HIS A 117 -15.13 33.23 -25.81
N CYS A 118 -15.97 32.25 -25.52
CA CYS A 118 -15.56 30.83 -25.59
C CYS A 118 -15.05 30.45 -26.99
N LYS A 119 -15.74 30.86 -28.07
CA LYS A 119 -15.31 30.57 -29.44
C LYS A 119 -13.97 31.23 -29.76
N GLN A 120 -13.78 32.48 -29.37
CA GLN A 120 -12.53 33.22 -29.59
C GLN A 120 -11.35 32.55 -28.87
N VAL A 121 -11.52 32.16 -27.60
CA VAL A 121 -10.47 31.45 -26.84
C VAL A 121 -10.13 30.10 -27.48
N VAL A 122 -11.15 29.32 -27.88
CA VAL A 122 -10.92 28.02 -28.54
C VAL A 122 -10.20 28.19 -29.88
N GLU A 123 -10.56 29.20 -30.67
CA GLU A 123 -9.89 29.49 -31.93
C GLU A 123 -8.44 29.94 -31.72
N ALA A 124 -8.20 30.81 -30.73
CA ALA A 124 -6.86 31.27 -30.37
C ALA A 124 -5.97 30.10 -29.90
N ALA A 125 -6.50 29.23 -29.03
CA ALA A 125 -5.77 28.05 -28.55
C ALA A 125 -5.44 27.07 -29.69
N ARG A 126 -6.36 26.85 -30.65
CA ARG A 126 -6.12 25.98 -31.81
C ARG A 126 -5.00 26.50 -32.73
N LYS A 127 -4.77 27.81 -32.76
CA LYS A 127 -3.67 28.42 -33.53
C LYS A 127 -2.29 28.25 -32.86
N ARG A 128 -2.25 27.70 -31.63
CA ARG A 128 -1.06 27.56 -30.77
C ARG A 128 -0.92 26.10 -30.28
N PRO A 129 -0.64 25.14 -31.19
CA PRO A 129 -0.60 23.71 -30.86
C PRO A 129 0.46 23.33 -29.80
N GLU A 130 1.46 24.18 -29.60
CA GLU A 130 2.48 24.06 -28.55
C GLU A 130 1.94 24.36 -27.13
N ILE A 131 0.74 24.95 -27.02
CA ILE A 131 0.09 25.27 -25.75
C ILE A 131 -1.05 24.28 -25.50
N MET A 132 -1.14 23.81 -24.25
CA MET A 132 -2.28 23.02 -23.78
C MET A 132 -3.21 23.94 -22.99
N VAL A 133 -4.48 24.02 -23.38
CA VAL A 133 -5.51 24.76 -22.63
C VAL A 133 -6.57 23.76 -22.15
N GLN A 134 -6.71 23.64 -20.83
CA GLN A 134 -7.63 22.71 -20.18
C GLN A 134 -8.60 23.45 -19.25
N VAL A 135 -9.82 22.95 -19.13
CA VAL A 135 -10.85 23.47 -18.21
C VAL A 135 -11.02 22.55 -17.01
N GLY A 136 -11.10 23.11 -15.81
CA GLY A 136 -11.30 22.43 -14.53
C GLY A 136 -12.71 21.83 -14.40
N LEU A 137 -12.86 20.55 -14.74
CA LEU A 137 -14.13 19.81 -14.67
C LEU A 137 -14.04 18.67 -13.63
N GLU A 138 -13.98 19.05 -12.35
CA GLU A 138 -13.67 18.14 -11.24
C GLU A 138 -14.62 16.94 -11.08
N TYR A 139 -15.91 17.09 -11.42
CA TYR A 139 -16.92 16.05 -11.23
C TYR A 139 -16.64 14.77 -12.01
N ARG A 140 -15.83 14.82 -13.08
CA ARG A 140 -15.35 13.64 -13.81
C ARG A 140 -14.53 12.69 -12.93
N TYR A 141 -13.91 13.21 -11.88
CA TYR A 141 -12.94 12.51 -11.04
C TYR A 141 -13.51 12.12 -9.67
N MET A 142 -14.78 12.42 -9.38
CA MET A 142 -15.45 11.91 -8.19
C MET A 142 -15.56 10.37 -8.28
N PRO A 143 -15.16 9.59 -7.25
CA PRO A 143 -15.01 8.13 -7.38
C PRO A 143 -16.23 7.39 -7.95
N SER A 144 -17.45 7.70 -7.49
CA SER A 144 -18.67 7.06 -8.00
C SER A 144 -19.01 7.49 -9.43
N VAL A 145 -18.73 8.73 -9.80
CA VAL A 145 -18.94 9.25 -11.16
C VAL A 145 -17.91 8.67 -12.12
N ALA A 146 -16.63 8.62 -11.72
CA ALA A 146 -15.55 8.00 -12.48
C ALA A 146 -15.83 6.52 -12.75
N MET A 147 -16.27 5.77 -11.74
CA MET A 147 -16.68 4.37 -11.91
C MET A 147 -17.89 4.24 -12.85
N LEU A 148 -18.88 5.13 -12.77
CA LEU A 148 -19.99 5.13 -13.73
C LEU A 148 -19.50 5.42 -15.15
N ILE A 149 -18.56 6.35 -15.33
CA ILE A 149 -17.92 6.64 -16.63
C ILE A 149 -17.23 5.38 -17.16
N GLU A 150 -16.49 4.64 -16.33
CA GLU A 150 -15.85 3.38 -16.72
C GLU A 150 -16.88 2.32 -17.14
N ILE A 151 -17.97 2.15 -16.39
CA ILE A 151 -19.06 1.21 -16.73
C ILE A 151 -19.65 1.54 -18.10
N VAL A 152 -19.91 2.83 -18.35
CA VAL A 152 -20.51 3.30 -19.60
C VAL A 152 -19.53 3.16 -20.77
N LYS A 153 -18.30 3.64 -20.63
CA LYS A 153 -17.26 3.53 -21.67
C LYS A 153 -16.82 2.10 -21.94
N GLY A 154 -16.89 1.23 -20.93
CA GLY A 154 -16.67 -0.21 -21.08
C GLY A 154 -17.79 -0.95 -21.82
N GLY A 155 -18.81 -0.23 -22.31
CA GLY A 155 -19.88 -0.79 -23.13
C GLY A 155 -20.93 -1.60 -22.35
N LYS A 156 -20.85 -1.64 -21.01
CA LYS A 156 -21.71 -2.50 -20.18
C LYS A 156 -23.20 -2.11 -20.25
N VAL A 157 -23.49 -0.84 -20.52
CA VAL A 157 -24.87 -0.34 -20.71
C VAL A 157 -25.33 -0.38 -22.17
N GLY A 158 -24.44 -0.73 -23.12
CA GLY A 158 -24.68 -0.61 -24.56
C GLY A 158 -24.69 0.84 -25.05
N PRO A 159 -25.07 1.10 -26.31
CA PRO A 159 -25.33 2.45 -26.80
C PRO A 159 -26.24 3.26 -25.86
N VAL A 160 -25.73 4.39 -25.37
CA VAL A 160 -26.45 5.27 -24.45
C VAL A 160 -27.64 5.91 -25.14
N ARG A 161 -28.82 5.82 -24.52
CA ARG A 161 -30.08 6.42 -25.01
C ARG A 161 -30.52 7.60 -24.18
N MET A 162 -30.33 7.53 -22.86
CA MET A 162 -30.76 8.59 -21.94
C MET A 162 -29.71 8.84 -20.86
N VAL A 163 -29.50 10.11 -20.53
CA VAL A 163 -28.74 10.56 -19.37
C VAL A 163 -29.63 11.49 -18.55
N ALA A 164 -29.81 11.21 -17.26
CA ALA A 164 -30.53 12.08 -16.34
C ALA A 164 -29.61 12.44 -15.18
N ILE A 165 -29.52 13.73 -14.88
CA ILE A 165 -28.72 14.26 -13.78
C ILE A 165 -29.64 15.13 -12.92
N ARG A 166 -29.72 14.80 -11.63
CA ARG A 166 -30.35 15.65 -10.62
C ARG A 166 -29.26 16.32 -9.79
N GLU A 167 -29.29 17.65 -9.71
CA GLU A 167 -28.45 18.49 -8.84
C GLU A 167 -29.35 19.20 -7.84
N HIS A 168 -29.48 18.64 -6.64
CA HIS A 168 -30.30 19.18 -5.56
C HIS A 168 -29.40 19.52 -4.37
N ARG A 169 -29.12 20.81 -4.15
CA ARG A 169 -28.11 21.25 -3.17
C ARG A 169 -28.57 22.52 -2.44
N PHE A 170 -27.80 22.89 -1.41
CA PHE A 170 -27.86 24.17 -0.73
C PHE A 170 -27.52 25.37 -1.65
N PRO A 171 -27.85 26.61 -1.24
CA PRO A 171 -27.67 27.83 -2.03
C PRO A 171 -26.21 28.15 -2.39
N PHE A 172 -26.01 29.13 -3.27
CA PHE A 172 -24.68 29.56 -3.69
C PHE A 172 -23.85 30.08 -2.51
N LEU A 173 -22.60 29.62 -2.44
CA LEU A 173 -21.62 30.13 -1.49
C LEU A 173 -21.45 31.65 -1.63
N VAL A 174 -21.15 32.29 -0.50
CA VAL A 174 -20.72 33.69 -0.48
C VAL A 174 -19.29 33.77 -1.04
N LYS A 175 -19.08 34.58 -2.08
CA LYS A 175 -17.77 34.82 -2.70
C LYS A 175 -17.29 36.24 -2.38
N VAL A 176 -16.01 36.51 -2.59
CA VAL A 176 -15.42 37.85 -2.43
C VAL A 176 -16.28 38.88 -3.18
N ASN A 177 -16.70 39.94 -2.50
CA ASN A 177 -17.57 41.00 -3.05
C ASN A 177 -18.88 40.52 -3.69
N ASN A 178 -19.36 39.31 -3.38
CA ASN A 178 -20.61 38.74 -3.88
C ASN A 178 -20.73 38.74 -5.42
N TRP A 179 -19.60 38.66 -6.15
CA TRP A 179 -19.59 38.76 -7.62
C TRP A 179 -20.47 37.69 -8.29
N ASN A 180 -20.67 36.54 -7.62
CA ASN A 180 -21.42 35.41 -8.14
C ASN A 180 -22.96 35.57 -8.07
N ARG A 181 -23.47 36.72 -7.63
CA ARG A 181 -24.91 37.01 -7.55
C ARG A 181 -25.52 37.52 -8.85
N PHE A 182 -24.70 37.83 -9.86
CA PHE A 182 -25.14 38.48 -11.09
C PHE A 182 -24.78 37.69 -12.34
N ASN A 183 -25.75 37.46 -13.23
CA ASN A 183 -25.58 36.74 -14.49
C ASN A 183 -24.51 37.38 -15.38
N ALA A 184 -24.43 38.72 -15.39
CA ALA A 184 -23.41 39.45 -16.14
C ALA A 184 -21.97 39.03 -15.74
N ASN A 185 -21.79 38.65 -14.47
CA ASN A 185 -20.49 38.23 -13.94
C ASN A 185 -20.24 36.73 -14.07
N THR A 186 -21.29 35.90 -13.97
CA THR A 186 -21.15 34.43 -13.88
C THR A 186 -21.41 33.71 -15.19
N GLY A 187 -22.17 34.32 -16.11
CA GLY A 187 -22.86 33.64 -17.21
C GLY A 187 -24.21 33.02 -16.80
N GLY A 188 -24.60 33.17 -15.54
CA GLY A 188 -25.77 32.58 -14.91
C GLY A 188 -25.56 31.15 -14.40
N THR A 189 -26.49 30.66 -13.58
CA THR A 189 -26.40 29.37 -12.88
C THR A 189 -26.12 28.19 -13.80
N LEU A 190 -26.77 28.13 -14.97
CA LEU A 190 -26.55 27.03 -15.92
C LEU A 190 -25.15 27.02 -16.53
N VAL A 191 -24.50 28.18 -16.65
CA VAL A 191 -23.13 28.32 -17.17
C VAL A 191 -22.12 28.10 -16.05
N GLU A 192 -22.30 28.78 -14.92
CA GLU A 192 -21.35 28.76 -13.82
C GLU A 192 -21.34 27.41 -13.12
N LYS A 193 -22.51 26.85 -12.79
CA LYS A 193 -22.63 25.63 -12.00
C LYS A 193 -22.86 24.40 -12.87
N CYS A 194 -23.81 24.47 -13.81
CA CYS A 194 -24.28 23.29 -14.53
C CYS A 194 -23.41 22.88 -15.72
N CYS A 195 -22.37 23.64 -16.06
CA CYS A 195 -21.41 23.24 -17.10
C CYS A 195 -20.77 21.88 -16.81
N HIS A 196 -20.59 21.50 -15.54
CA HIS A 196 -20.15 20.16 -15.16
C HIS A 196 -21.10 19.07 -15.65
N PHE A 197 -22.41 19.30 -15.54
CA PHE A 197 -23.41 18.29 -15.88
C PHE A 197 -23.63 18.18 -17.37
N PHE A 198 -23.62 19.31 -18.09
CA PHE A 198 -23.65 19.28 -19.56
C PHE A 198 -22.41 18.61 -20.13
N ASP A 199 -21.25 18.84 -19.51
CA ASP A 199 -20.03 18.13 -19.85
C ASP A 199 -20.13 16.62 -19.59
N LEU A 200 -20.61 16.21 -18.41
CA LEU A 200 -20.83 14.80 -18.10
C LEU A 200 -21.83 14.15 -19.07
N MET A 201 -22.91 14.83 -19.44
CA MET A 201 -23.85 14.33 -20.44
C MET A 201 -23.14 14.05 -21.77
N ARG A 202 -22.34 14.99 -22.28
CA ARG A 202 -21.53 14.79 -23.49
C ARG A 202 -20.55 13.63 -23.35
N LEU A 203 -19.93 13.49 -22.18
CA LEU A 203 -18.98 12.42 -21.89
C LEU A 203 -19.64 11.04 -21.89
N PHE A 204 -20.83 10.91 -21.29
CA PHE A 204 -21.58 9.66 -21.25
C PHE A 204 -22.17 9.30 -22.61
N THR A 205 -22.74 10.28 -23.33
CA THR A 205 -23.35 10.03 -24.64
C THR A 205 -22.32 9.86 -25.75
N GLY A 206 -21.12 10.42 -25.58
CA GLY A 206 -20.09 10.48 -26.63
C GLY A 206 -20.54 11.33 -27.83
N ALA A 207 -21.42 12.31 -27.61
CA ALA A 207 -22.17 13.00 -28.65
C ALA A 207 -22.29 14.51 -28.40
N ASN A 208 -22.61 15.27 -29.45
CA ASN A 208 -22.76 16.73 -29.33
C ASN A 208 -24.24 17.15 -29.28
N PRO A 209 -24.58 18.18 -28.49
CA PRO A 209 -25.94 18.68 -28.39
C PRO A 209 -26.37 19.36 -29.70
N ILE A 210 -27.59 19.07 -30.15
CA ILE A 210 -28.22 19.66 -31.34
C ILE A 210 -29.48 20.47 -31.02
N ARG A 211 -30.16 20.17 -29.92
CA ARG A 211 -31.37 20.89 -29.47
C ARG A 211 -31.42 20.95 -27.95
N VAL A 212 -31.88 22.10 -27.42
CA VAL A 212 -32.07 22.31 -25.98
C VAL A 212 -33.46 22.88 -25.73
N MET A 213 -34.14 22.36 -24.71
CA MET A 213 -35.37 22.90 -24.15
C MET A 213 -35.12 23.16 -22.67
N ALA A 214 -35.38 24.37 -22.19
CA ALA A 214 -35.09 24.74 -20.81
C ALA A 214 -36.18 25.64 -20.23
N SER A 215 -36.44 25.47 -18.93
CA SER A 215 -37.28 26.36 -18.12
C SER A 215 -36.64 26.50 -16.74
N GLY A 216 -36.57 27.72 -16.20
CA GLY A 216 -35.96 27.98 -14.90
C GLY A 216 -36.33 29.36 -14.37
N ALA A 217 -36.15 29.55 -13.07
CA ALA A 217 -36.55 30.78 -12.37
C ALA A 217 -35.75 30.99 -11.08
N MET A 218 -35.89 32.19 -10.49
CA MET A 218 -35.41 32.52 -9.15
C MET A 218 -36.59 32.52 -8.17
N ASN A 219 -36.72 31.49 -7.34
CA ASN A 219 -37.91 31.27 -6.52
C ASN A 219 -37.72 31.40 -5.01
N VAL A 220 -36.53 31.12 -4.47
CA VAL A 220 -36.28 31.03 -3.02
C VAL A 220 -35.09 31.90 -2.60
N ASN A 221 -33.95 31.77 -3.27
CA ASN A 221 -32.69 32.32 -2.80
C ASN A 221 -32.48 33.78 -3.24
N HIS A 222 -31.79 34.55 -2.40
CA HIS A 222 -31.22 35.88 -2.72
C HIS A 222 -32.21 36.99 -3.13
N LYS A 223 -33.52 36.78 -2.99
CA LYS A 223 -34.56 37.74 -3.38
C LYS A 223 -34.54 39.06 -2.62
N ASP A 224 -34.15 39.00 -1.35
CA ASP A 224 -34.13 40.15 -0.45
C ASP A 224 -32.72 40.79 -0.34
N GLU A 225 -31.76 40.31 -1.12
CA GLU A 225 -30.39 40.84 -1.14
C GLU A 225 -30.29 42.06 -2.07
N VAL A 226 -29.53 43.08 -1.65
CA VAL A 226 -29.21 44.27 -2.46
C VAL A 226 -27.72 44.56 -2.37
N TYR A 227 -27.06 44.59 -3.53
CA TYR A 227 -25.63 44.93 -3.64
C TYR A 227 -25.47 46.08 -4.63
N ASP A 228 -24.84 47.18 -4.19
CA ASP A 228 -24.61 48.37 -5.01
C ASP A 228 -25.86 48.87 -5.76
N GLY A 229 -27.02 48.82 -5.08
CA GLY A 229 -28.31 49.23 -5.63
C GLY A 229 -28.95 48.25 -6.63
N LYS A 230 -28.41 47.04 -6.79
CA LYS A 230 -28.93 45.99 -7.68
C LYS A 230 -29.35 44.75 -6.89
N VAL A 231 -30.42 44.11 -7.34
CA VAL A 231 -30.92 42.82 -6.82
C VAL A 231 -30.30 41.69 -7.65
N PRO A 232 -29.86 40.56 -7.02
CA PRO A 232 -29.38 39.38 -7.73
C PRO A 232 -30.37 38.87 -8.80
N ASP A 233 -29.84 38.37 -9.93
CA ASP A 233 -30.63 37.91 -11.08
C ASP A 233 -30.36 36.45 -11.47
N ILE A 234 -29.68 35.69 -10.61
CA ILE A 234 -29.35 34.28 -10.82
C ILE A 234 -30.54 33.37 -10.53
N ILE A 235 -30.81 32.41 -11.43
CA ILE A 235 -31.86 31.39 -11.20
C ILE A 235 -31.39 30.37 -10.16
N ASP A 236 -32.31 29.84 -9.36
CA ASP A 236 -32.03 28.85 -8.32
C ASP A 236 -32.68 27.49 -8.57
N ASN A 237 -33.48 27.37 -9.64
CA ASN A 237 -34.02 26.11 -10.13
C ASN A 237 -34.19 26.10 -11.64
N ALA A 238 -34.05 24.93 -12.26
CA ALA A 238 -34.28 24.74 -13.69
C ALA A 238 -34.52 23.27 -14.06
N TYR A 239 -35.30 23.05 -15.12
CA TYR A 239 -35.33 21.81 -15.89
C TYR A 239 -34.74 22.06 -17.27
N VAL A 240 -33.80 21.22 -17.70
CA VAL A 240 -33.18 21.31 -19.03
C VAL A 240 -33.20 19.95 -19.70
N ILE A 241 -33.69 19.89 -20.93
CA ILE A 241 -33.64 18.72 -21.81
C ILE A 241 -32.70 19.04 -22.96
N VAL A 242 -31.78 18.12 -23.25
CA VAL A 242 -30.79 18.22 -24.32
C VAL A 242 -30.96 17.04 -25.26
N GLU A 243 -30.99 17.28 -26.56
CA GLU A 243 -30.94 16.22 -27.56
C GLU A 243 -29.60 16.23 -28.27
N PHE A 244 -29.06 15.04 -28.53
CA PHE A 244 -27.74 14.84 -29.09
C PHE A 244 -27.80 14.31 -30.54
N ASP A 245 -26.74 14.56 -31.31
CA ASP A 245 -26.61 14.15 -32.73
C ASP A 245 -26.72 12.63 -32.95
N ASN A 246 -26.38 11.81 -31.96
CA ASN A 246 -26.54 10.35 -31.99
C ASN A 246 -27.96 9.87 -31.60
N GLY A 247 -28.91 10.78 -31.40
CA GLY A 247 -30.29 10.48 -31.02
C GLY A 247 -30.53 10.21 -29.53
N SER A 248 -29.48 10.28 -28.69
CA SER A 248 -29.63 10.20 -27.23
C SER A 248 -30.20 11.50 -26.64
N ARG A 249 -30.73 11.43 -25.41
CA ARG A 249 -31.32 12.57 -24.71
C ARG A 249 -30.73 12.75 -23.31
N GLY A 250 -30.43 13.98 -22.95
CA GLY A 250 -30.00 14.41 -21.62
C GLY A 250 -31.12 15.15 -20.89
N MET A 251 -31.19 15.01 -19.57
CA MET A 251 -32.07 15.79 -18.70
C MET A 251 -31.28 16.27 -17.48
N LEU A 252 -31.40 17.56 -17.16
CA LEU A 252 -30.92 18.16 -15.92
C LEU A 252 -32.12 18.64 -15.10
N ASP A 253 -32.19 18.17 -13.86
CA ASP A 253 -33.09 18.65 -12.81
C ASP A 253 -32.24 19.39 -11.77
N LEU A 254 -32.35 20.72 -11.75
CA LEU A 254 -31.57 21.61 -10.89
C LEU A 254 -32.46 22.24 -9.81
N CYS A 255 -32.02 22.14 -8.55
CA CYS A 255 -32.59 22.86 -7.42
C CYS A 255 -31.48 23.27 -6.43
N MET A 256 -31.38 24.58 -6.14
CA MET A 256 -30.36 25.17 -5.25
C MET A 256 -30.93 25.55 -3.87
N PHE A 257 -32.10 25.03 -3.50
CA PHE A 257 -32.75 25.22 -2.18
C PHE A 257 -33.24 23.86 -1.63
N ALA A 258 -32.41 22.82 -1.78
CA ALA A 258 -32.75 21.44 -1.46
C ALA A 258 -31.82 20.85 -0.38
N GLU A 259 -31.61 21.56 0.72
CA GLU A 259 -30.74 21.18 1.84
C GLU A 259 -31.15 19.85 2.50
N GLY A 260 -32.42 19.45 2.36
CA GLY A 260 -32.93 18.16 2.85
C GLY A 260 -32.56 16.94 2.00
N SER A 261 -31.79 17.11 0.92
CA SER A 261 -31.42 16.02 0.01
C SER A 261 -30.38 15.09 0.61
N LYS A 262 -30.64 13.78 0.58
CA LYS A 262 -29.65 12.76 0.98
C LYS A 262 -28.45 12.71 0.03
N ASN A 263 -28.71 12.80 -1.27
CA ASN A 263 -27.71 12.89 -2.32
C ASN A 263 -27.85 14.22 -3.03
N GLU A 264 -26.74 14.97 -3.10
CA GLU A 264 -26.68 16.23 -3.83
C GLU A 264 -26.72 15.98 -5.35
N GLN A 265 -26.05 14.91 -5.81
CA GLN A 265 -26.11 14.46 -7.21
C GLN A 265 -26.69 13.06 -7.31
N GLU A 266 -27.63 12.90 -8.24
CA GLU A 266 -28.07 11.58 -8.72
C GLU A 266 -27.91 11.54 -10.24
N ILE A 267 -27.04 10.65 -10.73
CA ILE A 267 -26.72 10.51 -12.15
C ILE A 267 -27.23 9.14 -12.61
N SER A 268 -28.01 9.11 -13.66
CA SER A 268 -28.53 7.88 -14.29
C SER A 268 -28.20 7.88 -15.77
N VAL A 269 -27.51 6.84 -16.23
CA VAL A 269 -27.18 6.60 -17.63
C VAL A 269 -27.85 5.31 -18.09
N VAL A 270 -28.73 5.41 -19.07
CA VAL A 270 -29.52 4.29 -19.59
C VAL A 270 -29.15 4.06 -21.05
N GLY A 271 -28.64 2.86 -21.34
CA GLY A 271 -28.48 2.38 -22.71
C GLY A 271 -29.54 1.36 -23.09
N ASP A 272 -29.39 0.78 -24.27
CA ASP A 272 -30.27 -0.29 -24.76
C ASP A 272 -29.98 -1.65 -24.12
N VAL A 273 -28.77 -1.89 -23.59
CA VAL A 273 -28.41 -3.14 -22.89
C VAL A 273 -28.60 -3.05 -21.38
N GLY A 274 -28.36 -1.89 -20.78
CA GLY A 274 -28.39 -1.76 -19.32
C GLY A 274 -28.53 -0.32 -18.81
N LYS A 275 -28.48 -0.19 -17.48
CA LYS A 275 -28.58 1.07 -16.75
C LYS A 275 -27.47 1.14 -15.70
N GLY A 276 -26.80 2.28 -15.64
CA GLY A 276 -25.87 2.65 -14.58
C GLY A 276 -26.37 3.87 -13.81
N GLU A 277 -26.12 3.92 -12.50
CA GLU A 277 -26.45 5.05 -11.64
C GLU A 277 -25.28 5.37 -10.71
N ALA A 278 -25.09 6.65 -10.38
CA ALA A 278 -24.15 7.10 -9.35
C ALA A 278 -24.83 8.10 -8.41
N PHE A 279 -24.58 7.92 -7.12
CA PHE A 279 -25.14 8.73 -6.03
C PHE A 279 -24.00 9.42 -5.27
N VAL A 280 -24.07 10.75 -5.12
CA VAL A 280 -23.05 11.56 -4.44
C VAL A 280 -23.73 12.41 -3.36
N PRO A 281 -23.22 12.43 -2.10
CA PRO A 281 -21.94 11.87 -1.65
C PRO A 281 -22.02 10.42 -1.17
N GLU A 282 -23.16 9.72 -1.28
CA GLU A 282 -23.32 8.36 -0.73
C GLU A 282 -22.30 7.34 -1.29
N GLY A 283 -21.65 7.64 -2.43
CA GLY A 283 -20.55 6.84 -2.95
C GLY A 283 -21.01 5.47 -3.45
N ILE A 284 -22.28 5.39 -3.87
CA ILE A 284 -22.91 4.20 -4.42
C ILE A 284 -22.96 4.32 -5.93
N VAL A 285 -22.60 3.22 -6.60
CA VAL A 285 -22.84 3.02 -8.03
C VAL A 285 -23.73 1.80 -8.19
N ARG A 286 -24.79 1.92 -8.97
CA ARG A 286 -25.64 0.78 -9.33
C ARG A 286 -25.48 0.48 -10.81
N PHE A 287 -25.48 -0.78 -11.16
CA PHE A 287 -25.46 -1.22 -12.54
C PHE A 287 -26.32 -2.46 -12.72
N GLY A 288 -27.16 -2.48 -13.74
CA GLY A 288 -27.94 -3.66 -14.10
C GLY A 288 -28.11 -3.77 -15.61
N THR A 289 -28.21 -4.99 -16.11
CA THR A 289 -28.56 -5.25 -17.50
C THR A 289 -30.04 -5.56 -17.63
N ARG A 290 -30.62 -5.35 -18.81
CA ARG A 290 -32.02 -5.72 -19.08
C ARG A 290 -32.27 -7.21 -18.87
N VAL A 291 -31.31 -8.05 -19.28
CA VAL A 291 -31.38 -9.52 -19.12
C VAL A 291 -31.39 -9.93 -17.65
N GLY A 292 -30.59 -9.26 -16.81
CA GLY A 292 -30.53 -9.53 -15.37
C GLY A 292 -31.77 -9.07 -14.60
N GLY A 293 -32.61 -8.19 -15.17
CA GLY A 293 -33.77 -7.65 -14.48
C GLY A 293 -33.41 -6.91 -13.18
N ARG A 294 -34.37 -6.82 -12.25
CA ARG A 294 -34.14 -6.16 -10.94
C ARG A 294 -33.17 -6.95 -10.06
N ASP A 295 -33.23 -8.27 -10.12
CA ASP A 295 -32.42 -9.15 -9.28
C ASP A 295 -30.94 -9.18 -9.71
N GLY A 296 -30.65 -8.83 -10.96
CA GLY A 296 -29.30 -8.70 -11.51
C GLY A 296 -28.64 -7.35 -11.29
N VAL A 297 -29.25 -6.43 -10.53
CA VAL A 297 -28.65 -5.11 -10.24
C VAL A 297 -27.51 -5.25 -9.25
N LEU A 298 -26.30 -4.97 -9.72
CA LEU A 298 -25.09 -4.87 -8.91
C LEU A 298 -25.06 -3.51 -8.22
N THR A 299 -24.92 -3.52 -6.89
CA THR A 299 -24.66 -2.31 -6.11
C THR A 299 -23.19 -2.31 -5.68
N ILE A 300 -22.42 -1.45 -6.33
CA ILE A 300 -21.01 -1.21 -6.09
C ILE A 300 -20.91 -0.13 -5.01
N ARG A 301 -20.15 -0.39 -3.95
CA ARG A 301 -20.13 0.48 -2.76
C ARG A 301 -18.72 0.88 -2.37
N THR A 302 -18.60 2.04 -1.75
CA THR A 302 -17.34 2.50 -1.17
C THR A 302 -17.19 1.94 0.25
N VAL A 303 -16.01 1.43 0.59
CA VAL A 303 -15.62 0.98 1.94
C VAL A 303 -14.50 1.87 2.44
N GLY A 304 -14.64 2.38 3.66
CA GLY A 304 -13.58 3.09 4.38
C GLY A 304 -12.99 2.20 5.47
N VAL A 305 -11.66 2.08 5.48
CA VAL A 305 -10.88 1.31 6.46
C VAL A 305 -9.86 2.25 7.10
N ALA A 306 -9.71 2.14 8.42
CA ALA A 306 -8.63 2.77 9.17
C ALA A 306 -7.91 1.68 9.97
N ALA A 307 -6.59 1.59 9.82
CA ALA A 307 -5.75 0.61 10.50
C ALA A 307 -4.65 1.33 11.29
N LEU A 308 -4.72 1.24 12.62
CA LEU A 308 -3.73 1.81 13.54
C LEU A 308 -2.78 0.70 14.03
N ASP A 309 -1.49 0.81 13.72
CA ASP A 309 -0.47 -0.05 14.30
C ASP A 309 0.25 0.70 15.44
N LEU A 310 -0.05 0.29 16.67
CA LEU A 310 0.57 0.82 17.89
C LEU A 310 2.07 0.51 17.99
N ARG A 311 2.57 -0.45 17.20
CA ARG A 311 4.00 -0.82 17.26
C ARG A 311 4.86 0.06 16.39
N SER A 312 4.30 0.64 15.32
CA SER A 312 4.98 1.51 14.36
C SER A 312 4.51 2.97 14.43
N ALA A 313 3.57 3.29 15.33
CA ALA A 313 2.90 4.59 15.37
C ALA A 313 2.39 5.02 14.00
N SER A 314 1.90 4.06 13.19
CA SER A 314 1.41 4.31 11.84
C SER A 314 -0.09 4.17 11.79
N PHE A 315 -0.72 5.05 11.02
CA PHE A 315 -2.16 5.09 10.84
C PHE A 315 -2.50 5.11 9.36
N HIS A 316 -2.99 3.98 8.87
CA HIS A 316 -3.27 3.78 7.46
C HIS A 316 -4.75 3.97 7.21
N LEU A 317 -5.08 4.91 6.33
CA LEU A 317 -6.43 5.26 5.93
C LEU A 317 -6.63 4.80 4.50
N SER A 318 -7.69 4.05 4.23
CA SER A 318 -7.97 3.52 2.89
C SER A 318 -9.44 3.66 2.57
N GLN A 319 -9.75 4.24 1.42
CA GLN A 319 -11.12 4.29 0.91
C GLN A 319 -11.13 3.84 -0.55
N TYR A 320 -11.89 2.79 -0.83
CA TYR A 320 -11.92 2.17 -2.15
C TYR A 320 -13.31 1.62 -2.44
N ILE A 321 -13.54 1.40 -3.72
CA ILE A 321 -14.77 0.80 -4.21
C ILE A 321 -14.65 -0.72 -4.08
N GLU A 322 -15.61 -1.32 -3.39
CA GLU A 322 -15.80 -2.75 -3.31
C GLU A 322 -16.83 -3.18 -4.36
N THR A 323 -16.33 -3.88 -5.38
CA THR A 323 -17.12 -4.45 -6.48
C THR A 323 -17.65 -5.84 -6.13
N SER A 324 -17.02 -6.55 -5.19
CA SER A 324 -17.40 -7.92 -4.81
C SER A 324 -18.43 -7.94 -3.68
N SER A 325 -19.51 -8.72 -3.86
CA SER A 325 -20.45 -9.04 -2.77
C SER A 325 -19.81 -9.82 -1.61
N SER A 326 -18.62 -10.37 -1.82
CA SER A 326 -17.83 -11.09 -0.81
C SER A 326 -16.70 -10.27 -0.18
N TYR A 327 -16.64 -8.96 -0.49
CA TYR A 327 -15.68 -7.99 0.04
C TYR A 327 -14.19 -8.39 -0.14
N GLN A 328 -13.79 -8.76 -1.36
CA GLN A 328 -12.44 -9.29 -1.61
C GLN A 328 -11.34 -8.24 -1.43
N ASN A 329 -11.58 -6.98 -1.83
CA ASN A 329 -10.60 -5.91 -1.60
C ASN A 329 -10.40 -5.68 -0.10
N THR A 330 -11.51 -5.71 0.65
CA THR A 330 -11.47 -5.60 2.12
C THR A 330 -10.77 -6.79 2.77
N LYS A 331 -10.99 -8.02 2.29
CA LYS A 331 -10.26 -9.21 2.77
C LYS A 331 -8.77 -9.10 2.50
N THR A 332 -8.39 -8.63 1.32
CA THR A 332 -6.98 -8.45 0.94
C THR A 332 -6.29 -7.46 1.88
N LEU A 333 -6.94 -6.33 2.20
CA LEU A 333 -6.42 -5.38 3.19
C LEU A 333 -6.36 -5.96 4.61
N LEU A 334 -7.37 -6.72 5.03
CA LEU A 334 -7.33 -7.39 6.35
C LEU A 334 -6.20 -8.42 6.43
N HIS A 335 -5.92 -9.17 5.36
CA HIS A 335 -4.75 -10.07 5.28
C HIS A 335 -3.42 -9.31 5.30
N PHE A 336 -3.37 -8.14 4.66
CA PHE A 336 -2.18 -7.28 4.66
C PHE A 336 -1.86 -6.77 6.07
N TYR A 337 -2.85 -6.21 6.77
CA TYR A 337 -2.65 -5.63 8.10
C TYR A 337 -2.59 -6.66 9.23
N ASP A 338 -3.16 -7.86 9.04
CA ASP A 338 -3.22 -8.94 10.04
C ASP A 338 -3.69 -8.44 11.43
N PRO A 339 -4.95 -7.97 11.55
CA PRO A 339 -5.42 -7.23 12.70
C PRO A 339 -5.69 -8.12 13.93
N MET A 340 -5.15 -7.71 15.08
CA MET A 340 -5.47 -8.30 16.38
C MET A 340 -6.89 -7.98 16.85
N VAL A 341 -7.39 -6.80 16.47
CA VAL A 341 -8.70 -6.28 16.86
C VAL A 341 -9.35 -5.66 15.64
N ILE A 342 -10.63 -5.97 15.41
CA ILE A 342 -11.42 -5.40 14.32
C ILE A 342 -12.61 -4.65 14.91
N ILE A 343 -12.67 -3.35 14.64
CA ILE A 343 -13.72 -2.45 15.12
C ILE A 343 -14.76 -2.29 14.01
N VAL A 344 -16.03 -2.57 14.32
CA VAL A 344 -17.13 -2.46 13.35
C VAL A 344 -18.33 -1.69 13.94
N PRO A 345 -19.14 -1.03 13.10
CA PRO A 345 -20.41 -0.47 13.54
C PRO A 345 -21.43 -1.57 13.89
N PRO A 346 -22.54 -1.25 14.60
CA PRO A 346 -23.47 -2.25 15.16
C PRO A 346 -24.34 -2.93 14.11
N SER A 347 -24.37 -2.44 12.88
CA SER A 347 -25.27 -2.91 11.84
C SER A 347 -24.85 -4.28 11.31
N LYS A 348 -25.61 -5.33 11.64
CA LYS A 348 -25.44 -6.70 11.13
C LYS A 348 -25.81 -6.83 9.65
N MET A 349 -26.69 -5.98 9.16
CA MET A 349 -27.10 -5.89 7.77
C MET A 349 -26.73 -4.52 7.22
N ALA A 350 -26.31 -4.49 5.96
CA ALA A 350 -26.36 -3.27 5.17
C ALA A 350 -27.81 -2.77 5.03
N ALA A 351 -28.01 -1.48 4.73
CA ALA A 351 -29.33 -0.86 4.57
C ALA A 351 -30.28 -1.58 3.58
N ASP A 352 -29.76 -2.44 2.70
CA ASP A 352 -30.49 -3.13 1.63
C ASP A 352 -30.53 -4.67 1.79
N GLY A 353 -30.33 -5.20 3.00
CA GLY A 353 -30.47 -6.66 3.25
C GLY A 353 -29.24 -7.52 2.92
N MET A 354 -28.16 -6.94 2.40
CA MET A 354 -26.87 -7.65 2.22
C MET A 354 -26.10 -7.83 3.54
N VAL A 355 -25.23 -8.83 3.55
CA VAL A 355 -24.31 -9.18 4.64
C VAL A 355 -23.40 -7.98 4.95
N GLY A 356 -23.55 -7.35 6.12
CA GLY A 356 -22.67 -6.24 6.50
C GLY A 356 -21.24 -6.70 6.77
N VAL A 357 -20.27 -5.77 6.74
CA VAL A 357 -18.84 -6.04 7.07
C VAL A 357 -18.69 -6.74 8.43
N SER A 358 -19.60 -6.48 9.37
CA SER A 358 -19.66 -7.16 10.66
C SER A 358 -19.75 -8.70 10.54
N VAL A 359 -20.55 -9.22 9.60
CA VAL A 359 -20.75 -10.66 9.40
C VAL A 359 -19.59 -11.28 8.59
N LEU A 360 -18.89 -10.49 7.77
CA LEU A 360 -17.65 -10.93 7.13
C LEU A 360 -16.59 -11.28 8.17
N VAL A 361 -16.42 -10.44 9.19
CA VAL A 361 -15.45 -10.67 10.27
C VAL A 361 -15.78 -11.97 11.00
N ASP A 362 -17.07 -12.20 11.32
CA ASP A 362 -17.51 -13.41 12.01
C ASP A 362 -17.21 -14.70 11.20
N ARG A 363 -17.29 -14.63 9.87
CA ARG A 363 -17.13 -15.80 8.99
C ARG A 363 -15.67 -16.13 8.67
N TYR A 364 -14.82 -15.11 8.46
CA TYR A 364 -13.48 -15.30 7.91
C TYR A 364 -12.34 -14.96 8.88
N TYR A 365 -12.61 -14.30 10.01
CA TYR A 365 -11.60 -13.91 10.99
C TYR A 365 -12.01 -14.24 12.43
N PRO A 366 -12.32 -15.52 12.75
CA PRO A 366 -12.74 -15.91 14.10
C PRO A 366 -11.64 -15.73 15.16
N ALA A 367 -10.37 -15.70 14.75
CA ALA A 367 -9.23 -15.53 15.65
C ALA A 367 -9.04 -14.07 16.14
N SER A 368 -9.51 -13.08 15.37
CA SER A 368 -9.36 -11.66 15.70
C SER A 368 -10.46 -11.18 16.65
N LYS A 369 -10.12 -10.35 17.65
CA LYS A 369 -11.12 -9.83 18.59
C LYS A 369 -12.01 -8.79 17.90
N LYS A 370 -13.28 -9.13 17.66
CA LYS A 370 -14.28 -8.21 17.13
C LYS A 370 -14.84 -7.29 18.21
N ILE A 371 -14.94 -5.99 17.91
CA ILE A 371 -15.48 -4.97 18.82
C ILE A 371 -16.54 -4.16 18.08
N ILE A 372 -17.68 -3.97 18.73
CA ILE A 372 -18.81 -3.22 18.17
C ILE A 372 -18.88 -1.86 18.86
N MET A 373 -18.81 -0.78 18.08
CA MET A 373 -18.96 0.60 18.58
C MET A 373 -20.22 1.27 18.03
N VAL A 374 -20.81 2.17 18.82
CA VAL A 374 -22.01 2.93 18.43
C VAL A 374 -21.71 3.82 17.23
N ARG A 375 -22.68 3.99 16.31
CA ARG A 375 -22.53 4.80 15.08
C ARG A 375 -22.00 6.21 15.33
N GLY A 376 -22.39 6.86 16.43
CA GLY A 376 -21.87 8.20 16.79
C GLY A 376 -20.36 8.27 17.10
N CYS A 377 -19.66 7.13 17.15
CA CYS A 377 -18.19 7.08 17.22
C CYS A 377 -17.53 7.12 15.82
N PHE A 378 -18.28 6.85 14.76
CA PHE A 378 -17.83 6.90 13.37
C PHE A 378 -18.20 8.26 12.77
N ASP A 379 -17.49 9.29 13.20
CA ASP A 379 -17.72 10.69 12.87
C ASP A 379 -16.56 11.18 12.00
N ASP A 380 -16.82 11.46 10.73
CA ASP A 380 -15.83 11.87 9.73
C ASP A 380 -15.20 13.23 10.08
N THR A 381 -16.00 14.18 10.56
CA THR A 381 -15.51 15.51 10.97
C THR A 381 -14.55 15.42 12.16
N LYS A 382 -14.86 14.59 13.16
CA LYS A 382 -13.95 14.35 14.29
C LYS A 382 -12.72 13.57 13.86
N GLY A 383 -12.88 12.58 12.98
CA GLY A 383 -11.78 11.79 12.44
C GLY A 383 -10.77 12.66 11.71
N ALA A 384 -11.26 13.55 10.85
CA ALA A 384 -10.49 14.58 10.16
C ALA A 384 -9.61 15.41 11.12
N VAL A 385 -10.23 16.00 12.15
CA VAL A 385 -9.51 16.85 13.13
C VAL A 385 -8.48 16.04 13.90
N LEU A 386 -8.83 14.81 14.33
CA LEU A 386 -7.90 13.93 15.05
C LEU A 386 -6.71 13.53 14.18
N VAL A 387 -6.95 13.12 12.94
CA VAL A 387 -5.88 12.73 12.02
C VAL A 387 -4.95 13.92 11.76
N ARG A 388 -5.49 15.12 11.54
CA ARG A 388 -4.70 16.34 11.35
C ARG A 388 -3.80 16.65 12.54
N ASN A 389 -4.33 16.59 13.76
CA ASN A 389 -3.59 16.93 14.97
C ASN A 389 -2.52 15.88 15.34
N LEU A 390 -2.80 14.61 15.07
CA LEU A 390 -1.91 13.51 15.47
C LEU A 390 -0.82 13.20 14.43
N ALA A 391 -0.98 13.64 13.17
CA ALA A 391 -0.04 13.32 12.09
C ALA A 391 1.31 14.05 12.21
N ALA A 392 2.41 13.29 12.10
CA ALA A 392 3.80 13.75 12.22
C ALA A 392 4.30 14.62 11.06
N LYS A 393 3.66 14.49 9.90
CA LYS A 393 3.74 15.43 8.78
C LYS A 393 2.33 15.99 8.61
N ASP A 394 2.18 17.21 8.09
CA ASP A 394 0.86 17.67 7.65
C ASP A 394 0.32 16.59 6.72
N PRO A 395 -0.79 15.91 7.09
CA PRO A 395 -1.30 14.81 6.30
C PRO A 395 -1.75 15.43 5.00
N SER A 396 -0.91 15.26 3.98
CA SER A 396 -0.96 16.03 2.74
C SER A 396 -2.42 16.05 2.24
N ALA A 397 -3.06 14.88 2.17
CA ALA A 397 -4.44 14.70 1.73
C ALA A 397 -5.57 15.37 2.56
N LEU A 398 -5.30 16.07 3.67
CA LEU A 398 -6.33 16.69 4.54
C LEU A 398 -6.24 18.22 4.64
N GLY A 399 -5.37 18.86 3.85
CA GLY A 399 -5.37 20.30 3.71
C GLY A 399 -6.57 20.75 2.86
N LEU A 400 -7.60 21.31 3.50
CA LEU A 400 -8.85 21.88 2.97
C LEU A 400 -10.12 20.99 2.94
N ASP A 401 -11.26 21.66 3.12
CA ASP A 401 -12.60 21.09 3.33
C ASP A 401 -13.11 20.23 2.15
N SER A 402 -12.46 20.34 1.00
CA SER A 402 -12.79 19.68 -0.26
C SER A 402 -12.44 18.18 -0.27
N TYR A 403 -11.31 17.80 0.34
CA TYR A 403 -10.84 16.41 0.40
C TYR A 403 -11.62 15.55 1.42
N TYR A 404 -12.24 16.17 2.43
CA TYR A 404 -13.10 15.46 3.39
C TYR A 404 -14.21 14.69 2.71
N LYS A 405 -14.80 15.24 1.64
CA LYS A 405 -15.89 14.57 0.90
C LYS A 405 -15.42 13.34 0.13
N GLN A 406 -14.13 13.23 -0.21
CA GLN A 406 -13.61 12.06 -0.93
C GLN A 406 -13.23 10.90 -0.01
N TYR A 407 -12.87 11.16 1.26
CA TYR A 407 -12.34 10.17 2.21
C TYR A 407 -13.15 10.04 3.51
N TYR A 408 -14.39 10.55 3.51
CA TYR A 408 -15.24 10.62 4.71
C TYR A 408 -15.43 9.26 5.43
N LEU A 409 -15.52 8.14 4.71
CA LEU A 409 -15.73 6.83 5.35
C LEU A 409 -14.48 6.35 6.10
N CYS A 410 -13.27 6.52 5.54
CA CYS A 410 -12.06 6.13 6.26
C CYS A 410 -11.75 7.09 7.42
N LEU A 411 -12.11 8.37 7.30
CA LEU A 411 -12.01 9.33 8.41
C LEU A 411 -12.99 9.00 9.54
N ALA A 412 -14.22 8.61 9.21
CA ALA A 412 -15.16 8.10 10.22
C ALA A 412 -14.63 6.84 10.92
N ALA A 413 -14.04 5.90 10.17
CA ALA A 413 -13.38 4.74 10.75
C ALA A 413 -12.17 5.12 11.62
N ALA A 414 -11.45 6.19 11.25
CA ALA A 414 -10.32 6.70 12.00
C ALA A 414 -10.72 7.20 13.40
N ALA A 415 -11.81 7.98 13.47
CA ALA A 415 -12.37 8.48 14.73
C ALA A 415 -12.71 7.34 15.71
N ALA A 416 -13.36 6.29 15.22
CA ALA A 416 -13.73 5.14 16.03
C ALA A 416 -12.48 4.39 16.52
N THR A 417 -11.48 4.23 15.65
CA THR A 417 -10.23 3.53 15.98
C THR A 417 -9.44 4.24 17.07
N ILE A 418 -9.20 5.55 16.93
CA ILE A 418 -8.48 6.35 17.93
C ILE A 418 -9.24 6.36 19.26
N LYS A 419 -10.55 6.61 19.22
CA LYS A 419 -11.38 6.64 20.43
C LYS A 419 -11.30 5.34 21.21
N TRP A 420 -11.39 4.20 20.51
CA TRP A 420 -11.27 2.88 21.13
C TRP A 420 -9.90 2.67 21.79
N THR A 421 -8.82 3.06 21.09
CA THR A 421 -7.45 2.98 21.62
C THR A 421 -7.30 3.80 22.90
N GLU A 422 -7.81 5.02 22.93
CA GLU A 422 -7.72 5.90 24.11
C GLU A 422 -8.53 5.38 25.30
N THR A 423 -9.74 4.87 25.08
CA THR A 423 -10.62 4.41 26.16
C THR A 423 -10.22 3.05 26.73
N GLU A 424 -9.91 2.08 25.88
CA GLU A 424 -9.71 0.68 26.29
C GLU A 424 -8.25 0.32 26.53
N LYS A 425 -7.31 0.90 25.77
CA LYS A 425 -5.87 0.68 26.00
C LYS A 425 -5.25 1.70 26.96
N GLY A 426 -5.95 2.80 27.24
CA GLY A 426 -5.45 3.86 28.12
C GLY A 426 -4.20 4.55 27.56
N VAL A 427 -4.08 4.61 26.22
CA VAL A 427 -2.95 5.22 25.53
C VAL A 427 -3.43 6.47 24.80
N ILE A 428 -2.82 7.61 25.12
CA ILE A 428 -2.98 8.88 24.44
C ILE A 428 -1.90 8.96 23.37
N ILE A 429 -2.29 9.29 22.16
CA ILE A 429 -1.35 9.49 21.05
C ILE A 429 -0.87 10.95 21.13
N THR A 430 0.44 11.16 21.05
CA THR A 430 0.99 12.52 21.09
C THR A 430 0.72 13.26 19.78
N ASN A 431 0.54 14.57 19.84
CA ASN A 431 0.36 15.37 18.63
C ASN A 431 1.61 15.28 17.74
N HIS A 432 1.42 15.33 16.44
CA HIS A 432 2.50 15.24 15.46
C HIS A 432 3.42 14.01 15.60
N SER A 433 2.85 12.86 16.00
CA SER A 433 3.61 11.63 16.25
C SER A 433 3.24 10.45 15.35
N LEU A 434 2.04 10.45 14.77
CA LEU A 434 1.59 9.36 13.90
C LEU A 434 2.05 9.55 12.47
N LEU A 435 2.61 8.50 11.88
CA LEU A 435 2.74 8.42 10.43
C LEU A 435 1.38 8.11 9.81
N VAL A 436 0.71 9.12 9.28
CA VAL A 436 -0.58 8.94 8.61
C VAL A 436 -0.36 8.74 7.11
N THR A 437 -0.93 7.68 6.54
CA THR A 437 -0.89 7.40 5.10
C THR A 437 -2.30 7.25 4.54
N PHE A 438 -2.56 7.90 3.41
CA PHE A 438 -3.82 7.78 2.68
C PHE A 438 -3.59 6.86 1.48
N ASN A 439 -4.04 5.62 1.59
CA ASN A 439 -3.98 4.65 0.52
C ASN A 439 -5.29 4.73 -0.25
N GLY A 440 -5.36 5.64 -1.23
CA GLY A 440 -6.15 5.39 -2.43
C GLY A 440 -5.46 4.23 -3.16
N SER A 441 -6.18 3.20 -3.57
CA SER A 441 -5.64 1.96 -4.14
C SER A 441 -5.01 2.13 -5.54
N PHE A 442 -4.05 3.06 -5.71
CA PHE A 442 -3.59 3.50 -7.03
C PHE A 442 -2.08 3.36 -7.26
N ASP A 443 -1.21 3.52 -6.25
CA ASP A 443 0.25 3.54 -6.45
C ASP A 443 0.95 2.18 -6.26
N HIS A 444 0.23 1.16 -5.80
CA HIS A 444 0.73 -0.20 -5.62
C HIS A 444 0.01 -1.22 -6.51
N VAL A 445 0.71 -2.31 -6.85
CA VAL A 445 0.13 -3.48 -7.54
C VAL A 445 -0.87 -4.15 -6.61
N ASN A 446 -2.06 -4.46 -7.14
CA ASN A 446 -3.05 -5.23 -6.39
C ASN A 446 -2.81 -6.73 -6.64
N ILE A 447 -2.56 -7.47 -5.57
CA ILE A 447 -2.45 -8.93 -5.57
C ILE A 447 -3.54 -9.45 -4.65
N ASP A 448 -4.44 -10.26 -5.19
CA ASP A 448 -5.55 -10.81 -4.40
C ASP A 448 -5.05 -11.88 -3.40
N ALA A 449 -5.83 -12.10 -2.34
CA ALA A 449 -5.46 -13.02 -1.27
C ALA A 449 -5.19 -14.46 -1.75
N SER A 450 -5.93 -14.94 -2.76
CA SER A 450 -5.71 -16.28 -3.30
C SER A 450 -4.38 -16.34 -4.06
N SER A 451 -4.04 -15.29 -4.80
CA SER A 451 -2.75 -15.17 -5.47
C SER A 451 -1.56 -15.08 -4.53
N VAL A 452 -1.70 -14.40 -3.39
CA VAL A 452 -0.65 -14.35 -2.35
C VAL A 452 -0.32 -15.75 -1.82
N GLN A 453 -1.35 -16.58 -1.59
CA GLN A 453 -1.20 -17.96 -1.13
C GLN A 453 -0.63 -18.86 -2.24
N ASN A 454 -1.20 -18.80 -3.44
CA ASN A 454 -0.80 -19.62 -4.59
C ASN A 454 0.66 -19.38 -5.02
N LEU A 455 1.15 -18.15 -4.88
CA LEU A 455 2.53 -17.77 -5.18
C LEU A 455 3.51 -18.04 -4.02
N GLU A 456 3.03 -18.53 -2.88
CA GLU A 456 3.82 -18.74 -1.66
C GLU A 456 4.68 -17.51 -1.31
N LEU A 457 4.07 -16.31 -1.38
CA LEU A 457 4.82 -15.07 -1.13
C LEU A 457 5.31 -14.99 0.31
N ILE A 458 4.44 -15.33 1.26
CA ILE A 458 4.69 -15.19 2.70
C ILE A 458 4.84 -16.55 3.38
N GLU A 459 3.83 -17.39 3.29
CA GLU A 459 3.81 -18.73 3.90
C GLU A 459 3.69 -19.81 2.81
N PRO A 460 4.34 -20.97 2.99
CA PRO A 460 4.19 -22.09 2.07
C PRO A 460 2.85 -22.82 2.27
N LEU A 461 2.27 -23.37 1.20
CA LEU A 461 0.93 -23.98 1.21
C LEU A 461 0.84 -25.31 1.99
N HIS A 462 1.96 -26.03 2.17
CA HIS A 462 1.96 -27.35 2.83
C HIS A 462 2.98 -27.45 3.96
N SER A 463 2.54 -27.22 5.20
CA SER A 463 3.36 -27.40 6.42
C SER A 463 3.45 -28.86 6.91
N ASN A 464 2.44 -29.70 6.65
CA ASN A 464 2.23 -30.93 7.44
C ASN A 464 2.61 -32.29 6.79
N LEU A 465 3.02 -32.36 5.51
CA LEU A 465 3.11 -33.66 4.79
C LEU A 465 4.52 -34.24 4.53
N LEU A 466 5.61 -33.61 4.97
CA LEU A 466 6.96 -34.21 4.90
C LEU A 466 7.76 -33.92 6.18
N GLY A 467 8.00 -34.96 6.98
CA GLY A 467 8.61 -34.93 8.32
C GLY A 467 10.10 -34.60 8.40
N THR A 468 10.58 -33.55 7.70
CA THR A 468 11.93 -33.00 7.92
C THR A 468 11.89 -31.47 7.99
N SER A 469 12.27 -30.94 9.15
CA SER A 469 11.97 -29.58 9.65
C SER A 469 12.76 -28.41 9.04
N ASN A 470 13.37 -28.49 7.84
CA ASN A 470 14.30 -27.44 7.41
C ASN A 470 14.40 -27.09 5.91
N LYS A 471 13.48 -27.55 5.04
CA LYS A 471 13.65 -27.38 3.57
C LYS A 471 12.49 -26.74 2.79
N LYS A 472 11.53 -26.07 3.45
CA LYS A 472 10.51 -25.28 2.73
C LYS A 472 10.69 -23.79 3.03
N LYS A 473 10.88 -22.99 1.98
CA LYS A 473 11.06 -21.53 2.06
C LYS A 473 10.04 -20.86 1.13
N SER A 474 9.28 -19.90 1.63
CA SER A 474 8.50 -18.97 0.79
C SER A 474 9.42 -17.89 0.19
N LEU A 475 8.92 -17.07 -0.75
CA LEU A 475 9.71 -15.96 -1.29
C LEU A 475 10.21 -15.03 -0.18
N PHE A 476 9.33 -14.72 0.78
CA PHE A 476 9.68 -13.95 1.97
C PHE A 476 10.81 -14.59 2.78
N HIS A 477 10.79 -15.91 3.02
CA HIS A 477 11.85 -16.60 3.76
C HIS A 477 13.18 -16.65 3.00
N VAL A 478 13.16 -16.64 1.66
CA VAL A 478 14.39 -16.53 0.84
C VAL A 478 15.01 -15.15 0.98
N LEU A 479 14.19 -14.10 0.99
CA LEU A 479 14.64 -12.71 1.09
C LEU A 479 14.95 -12.28 2.54
N LYS A 480 14.36 -12.93 3.55
CA LYS A 480 14.47 -12.54 4.97
C LYS A 480 15.87 -12.82 5.54
N THR A 481 16.79 -11.91 5.24
CA THR A 481 18.15 -11.82 5.79
C THR A 481 18.39 -10.45 6.47
N THR A 482 17.29 -9.70 6.65
CA THR A 482 17.19 -8.48 7.44
C THR A 482 17.68 -8.69 8.88
N ARG A 483 18.28 -7.64 9.46
CA ARG A 483 18.96 -7.72 10.75
C ARG A 483 18.27 -6.97 11.87
N THR A 484 17.48 -5.95 11.56
CA THR A 484 16.58 -5.37 12.57
C THR A 484 15.50 -6.41 12.88
N THR A 485 15.19 -6.57 14.17
CA THR A 485 14.19 -7.54 14.65
C THR A 485 13.16 -6.77 15.44
N GLY A 486 12.03 -6.45 14.80
CA GLY A 486 10.98 -5.62 15.38
C GLY A 486 9.59 -6.25 15.19
N GLY A 487 8.66 -5.96 16.07
CA GLY A 487 7.28 -6.41 15.91
C GLY A 487 6.44 -5.50 15.01
N SER A 488 6.98 -4.36 14.53
CA SER A 488 6.23 -3.21 13.99
C SER A 488 6.28 -3.11 12.46
N LEU A 489 5.38 -2.32 11.85
CA LEU A 489 5.41 -2.03 10.40
C LEU A 489 6.68 -1.26 9.95
N LEU A 490 7.37 -0.61 10.89
CA LEU A 490 8.71 -0.01 10.74
C LEU A 490 9.83 -1.01 11.08
N ASP A 491 9.58 -2.32 10.94
CA ASP A 491 10.61 -3.35 10.89
C ASP A 491 10.97 -3.59 9.42
N SER A 492 12.25 -3.71 9.07
CA SER A 492 12.69 -4.05 7.71
C SER A 492 12.10 -5.40 7.24
N THR A 493 11.85 -6.32 8.16
CA THR A 493 11.16 -7.59 7.91
C THR A 493 9.69 -7.36 7.55
N ARG A 494 9.00 -6.43 8.21
CA ARG A 494 7.61 -6.07 7.86
C ARG A 494 7.54 -5.21 6.61
N LEU A 495 8.50 -4.30 6.40
CA LEU A 495 8.64 -3.52 5.19
C LEU A 495 8.86 -4.44 3.98
N LEU A 496 9.74 -5.43 4.09
CA LEU A 496 9.94 -6.46 3.07
C LEU A 496 8.63 -7.22 2.78
N ARG A 497 7.93 -7.67 3.83
CA ARG A 497 6.61 -8.30 3.69
C ARG A 497 5.62 -7.38 2.98
N ALA A 498 5.57 -6.10 3.35
CA ALA A 498 4.66 -5.13 2.77
C ALA A 498 4.98 -4.89 1.28
N ASN A 499 6.25 -4.75 0.92
CA ASN A 499 6.67 -4.59 -0.49
C ASN A 499 6.35 -5.83 -1.33
N LEU A 500 6.45 -7.04 -0.76
CA LEU A 500 6.05 -8.27 -1.47
C LEU A 500 4.53 -8.36 -1.71
N LEU A 501 3.72 -7.89 -0.77
CA LEU A 501 2.26 -7.88 -0.89
C LEU A 501 1.73 -6.71 -1.72
N GLN A 502 2.47 -5.59 -1.75
CA GLN A 502 2.14 -4.36 -2.46
C GLN A 502 3.35 -3.81 -3.23
N PRO A 503 3.78 -4.48 -4.31
CA PRO A 503 4.84 -3.96 -5.18
C PRO A 503 4.51 -2.58 -5.74
N LEU A 504 5.53 -1.82 -6.12
CA LEU A 504 5.37 -0.44 -6.59
C LEU A 504 4.89 -0.40 -8.05
N LYS A 505 4.12 0.63 -8.41
CA LYS A 505 3.83 0.97 -9.83
C LYS A 505 4.71 2.09 -10.36
N ASP A 506 5.25 2.92 -9.48
CA ASP A 506 6.06 4.06 -9.88
C ASP A 506 7.46 3.64 -10.34
N ILE A 507 7.75 3.89 -11.62
CA ILE A 507 9.01 3.50 -12.27
C ILE A 507 10.20 4.25 -11.66
N GLU A 508 10.01 5.53 -11.30
CA GLU A 508 11.08 6.36 -10.75
C GLU A 508 11.55 5.83 -9.40
N THR A 509 10.61 5.54 -8.48
CA THR A 509 10.92 4.94 -7.18
C THR A 509 11.57 3.56 -7.31
N ILE A 510 11.10 2.72 -8.24
CA ILE A 510 11.71 1.41 -8.50
C ILE A 510 13.15 1.58 -8.99
N ASN A 511 13.38 2.47 -9.96
CA ASN A 511 14.71 2.75 -10.48
C ASN A 511 15.63 3.35 -9.42
N ALA A 512 15.15 4.23 -8.54
CA ALA A 512 15.95 4.78 -7.44
C ALA A 512 16.45 3.68 -6.47
N ARG A 513 15.67 2.62 -6.25
CA ARG A 513 16.10 1.44 -5.48
C ARG A 513 17.11 0.60 -6.26
N LEU A 514 16.89 0.39 -7.55
CA LEU A 514 17.82 -0.34 -8.41
C LEU A 514 19.16 0.39 -8.56
N ASP A 515 19.18 1.71 -8.68
CA ASP A 515 20.40 2.52 -8.76
C ASP A 515 21.22 2.46 -7.47
N CYS A 516 20.54 2.45 -6.31
CA CYS A 516 21.18 2.20 -5.02
C CYS A 516 21.81 0.80 -4.98
N LEU A 517 21.09 -0.21 -5.47
CA LEU A 517 21.56 -1.59 -5.52
C LEU A 517 22.75 -1.76 -6.48
N ASP A 518 22.70 -1.13 -7.66
CA ASP A 518 23.81 -1.08 -8.63
C ASP A 518 25.08 -0.50 -7.99
N GLU A 519 24.95 0.57 -7.22
CA GLU A 519 26.08 1.19 -6.52
C GLU A 519 26.66 0.26 -5.44
N LEU A 520 25.80 -0.39 -4.65
CA LEU A 520 26.22 -1.36 -3.63
C LEU A 520 26.94 -2.56 -4.23
N MET A 521 26.46 -3.07 -5.36
CA MET A 521 27.05 -4.22 -6.03
C MET A 521 28.38 -3.86 -6.73
N ARG A 522 28.59 -2.61 -7.14
CA ARG A 522 29.85 -2.13 -7.74
C ARG A 522 30.90 -1.72 -6.71
N ASN A 523 30.48 -1.29 -5.51
CA ASN A 523 31.36 -0.81 -4.46
C ASN A 523 31.31 -1.71 -3.21
N GLU A 524 32.20 -2.69 -3.16
CA GLU A 524 32.29 -3.64 -2.04
C GLU A 524 32.55 -2.94 -0.69
N GLN A 525 33.35 -1.87 -0.67
CA GLN A 525 33.64 -1.12 0.56
C GLN A 525 32.36 -0.48 1.14
N LEU A 526 31.53 0.09 0.28
CA LEU A 526 30.24 0.65 0.66
C LEU A 526 29.29 -0.45 1.19
N PHE A 527 29.19 -1.58 0.48
CA PHE A 527 28.35 -2.71 0.88
C PHE A 527 28.75 -3.28 2.25
N PHE A 528 30.03 -3.63 2.45
CA PHE A 528 30.50 -4.18 3.73
C PHE A 528 30.48 -3.12 4.84
N GLY A 529 30.81 -1.86 4.52
CA GLY A 529 30.73 -0.74 5.45
C GLY A 529 29.31 -0.53 5.98
N LEU A 530 28.32 -0.45 5.10
CA LEU A 530 26.91 -0.33 5.49
C LEU A 530 26.43 -1.56 6.26
N SER A 531 26.77 -2.77 5.81
CA SER A 531 26.38 -3.99 6.52
C SER A 531 26.96 -4.05 7.94
N GLN A 532 28.18 -3.54 8.17
CA GLN A 532 28.79 -3.45 9.50
C GLN A 532 28.17 -2.35 10.36
N VAL A 533 27.92 -1.16 9.80
CA VAL A 533 27.31 -0.06 10.53
C VAL A 533 25.88 -0.41 10.97
N LEU A 534 25.08 -1.03 10.08
CA LEU A 534 23.74 -1.51 10.41
C LEU A 534 23.71 -2.54 11.56
N ARG A 535 24.81 -3.28 11.80
CA ARG A 535 24.92 -4.18 12.98
C ARG A 535 25.07 -3.44 14.31
N LYS A 536 25.56 -2.20 14.28
CA LYS A 536 25.75 -1.38 15.49
C LYS A 536 24.45 -0.73 15.97
N PHE A 537 23.47 -0.58 15.08
CA PHE A 537 22.14 -0.10 15.47
C PHE A 537 21.42 -1.14 16.33
N PRO A 538 20.64 -0.71 17.34
CA PRO A 538 19.83 -1.61 18.13
C PRO A 538 18.81 -2.36 17.27
N LYS A 539 18.60 -3.64 17.57
CA LYS A 539 17.66 -4.46 16.80
C LYS A 539 16.19 -4.05 16.95
N GLU A 540 15.84 -3.38 18.06
CA GLU A 540 14.48 -2.90 18.40
C GLU A 540 14.36 -1.36 18.28
N THR A 541 15.11 -0.74 17.37
CA THR A 541 15.11 0.74 17.22
C THR A 541 13.71 1.28 16.93
N ASP A 542 12.93 0.61 16.09
CA ASP A 542 11.54 0.93 15.76
C ASP A 542 10.61 0.99 16.98
N ARG A 543 10.68 -0.03 17.84
CA ARG A 543 9.87 -0.15 19.06
C ARG A 543 10.17 0.96 20.06
N VAL A 544 11.44 1.34 20.15
CA VAL A 544 11.92 2.41 21.01
C VAL A 544 11.40 3.76 20.55
N LEU A 545 11.46 4.02 19.25
CA LEU A 545 10.98 5.28 18.67
C LEU A 545 9.46 5.42 18.84
N CYS A 546 8.72 4.32 18.70
CA CYS A 546 7.28 4.30 18.94
C CYS A 546 6.90 4.52 20.40
N HIS A 547 7.76 4.20 21.37
CA HIS A 547 7.50 4.51 22.78
C HIS A 547 7.32 6.02 23.01
N PHE A 548 8.03 6.86 22.26
CA PHE A 548 7.91 8.31 22.38
C PHE A 548 6.60 8.84 21.78
N CYS A 549 6.01 8.16 20.80
CA CYS A 549 4.74 8.56 20.16
C CYS A 549 3.51 8.40 21.08
N PHE A 550 3.61 7.57 22.11
CA PHE A 550 2.49 7.26 22.99
C PHE A 550 2.72 7.80 24.41
N LYS A 551 1.66 8.37 24.99
CA LYS A 551 1.60 8.78 26.39
C LYS A 551 0.58 7.88 27.10
N GLN A 552 0.97 7.25 28.19
CA GLN A 552 0.01 6.50 29.00
C GLN A 552 -0.93 7.49 29.71
N LYS A 553 -2.22 7.20 29.73
CA LYS A 553 -3.19 8.02 30.45
C LYS A 553 -2.91 7.88 31.95
N ASN A 554 -2.81 9.00 32.66
CA ASN A 554 -2.70 9.01 34.13
C ASN A 554 -4.00 8.46 34.72
N VAL A 555 -4.08 7.14 34.89
CA VAL A 555 -5.21 6.52 35.58
C VAL A 555 -5.02 6.81 37.06
N THR A 556 -5.78 7.77 37.57
CA THR A 556 -6.06 7.95 38.99
C THR A 556 -6.85 6.74 39.48
N ASN A 557 -6.18 5.65 39.85
CA ASN A 557 -6.73 4.59 40.71
C ASN A 557 -5.63 3.67 41.27
N LYS A 558 -5.20 3.96 42.51
CA LYS A 558 -4.81 3.12 43.68
C LYS A 558 -4.20 1.70 43.54
N VAL A 559 -3.92 1.14 42.36
CA VAL A 559 -3.38 -0.24 42.20
C VAL A 559 -2.04 -0.19 41.45
N LEU A 560 -0.98 0.38 42.03
CA LEU A 560 0.15 0.83 41.20
C LEU A 560 1.60 0.73 41.76
N ASP A 561 1.88 0.04 42.86
CA ASP A 561 3.29 -0.09 43.30
C ASP A 561 4.14 -1.03 42.42
N ILE A 562 3.51 -2.01 41.73
CA ILE A 562 4.22 -2.99 40.89
C ILE A 562 4.42 -2.47 39.45
N ASP A 563 3.62 -1.50 39.02
CA ASP A 563 3.63 -0.98 37.66
C ASP A 563 4.59 0.21 37.47
N ILE A 564 4.82 1.05 38.49
CA ILE A 564 5.72 2.21 38.40
C ILE A 564 7.18 1.78 38.16
N ALA A 565 7.67 0.78 38.90
CA ALA A 565 9.04 0.28 38.73
C ALA A 565 9.28 -0.37 37.35
N LYS A 566 8.23 -0.92 36.72
CA LYS A 566 8.31 -1.43 35.35
C LYS A 566 8.31 -0.29 34.32
N ARG A 567 7.51 0.77 34.54
CA ARG A 567 7.47 1.93 33.66
C ARG A 567 8.81 2.67 33.62
N SER A 568 9.38 2.99 34.78
CA SER A 568 10.68 3.65 34.85
C SER A 568 11.76 2.81 34.15
N GLN A 569 11.73 1.48 34.31
CA GLN A 569 12.62 0.58 33.58
C GLN A 569 12.47 0.65 32.06
N MET A 570 11.22 0.68 31.57
CA MET A 570 10.93 0.75 30.14
C MET A 570 11.36 2.09 29.54
N MET A 571 11.16 3.20 30.27
CA MET A 571 11.62 4.53 29.84
C MET A 571 13.15 4.58 29.77
N ILE A 572 13.85 4.12 30.82
CA ILE A 572 15.32 4.05 30.86
C ILE A 572 15.85 3.22 29.68
N SER A 573 15.28 2.02 29.47
CA SER A 573 15.68 1.15 28.36
C SER A 573 15.46 1.81 27.01
N SER A 574 14.35 2.52 26.81
CA SER A 574 14.04 3.21 25.55
C SER A 574 15.03 4.33 25.27
N ILE A 575 15.36 5.15 26.27
CA ILE A 575 16.30 6.26 26.08
C ILE A 575 17.73 5.75 25.84
N ILE A 576 18.16 4.67 26.51
CA ILE A 576 19.47 4.04 26.25
C ILE A 576 19.56 3.50 24.81
N LEU A 577 18.49 2.87 24.31
CA LEU A 577 18.47 2.36 22.94
C LEU A 577 18.45 3.51 21.92
N LEU A 578 17.72 4.60 22.20
CA LEU A 578 17.78 5.81 21.38
C LEU A 578 19.19 6.40 21.37
N LYS A 579 19.84 6.55 22.54
CA LYS A 579 21.23 7.01 22.65
C LYS A 579 22.17 6.15 21.80
N THR A 580 22.07 4.83 21.92
CA THR A 580 22.90 3.87 21.17
C THR A 580 22.71 4.04 19.66
N SER A 581 21.48 4.29 19.21
CA SER A 581 21.18 4.56 17.80
C SER A 581 21.81 5.87 17.33
N LEU A 582 21.72 6.93 18.14
CA LEU A 582 22.31 8.24 17.84
C LEU A 582 23.84 8.20 17.83
N ASP A 583 24.47 7.40 18.70
CA ASP A 583 25.92 7.19 18.74
C ASP A 583 26.45 6.45 17.48
N ALA A 584 25.59 5.70 16.77
CA ALA A 584 25.95 5.02 15.53
C ALA A 584 25.84 5.91 14.28
N LEU A 585 25.09 7.01 14.33
CA LEU A 585 24.87 7.92 13.18
C LEU A 585 26.15 8.53 12.60
N PRO A 586 27.16 8.95 13.40
CA PRO A 586 28.41 9.48 12.83
C PRO A 586 29.14 8.45 11.96
N LEU A 587 29.09 7.17 12.34
CA LEU A 587 29.68 6.09 11.54
C LEU A 587 28.92 5.89 10.23
N LEU A 588 27.59 5.98 10.26
CA LEU A 588 26.76 5.94 9.05
C LEU A 588 27.10 7.09 8.10
N SER A 589 27.27 8.29 8.64
CA SER A 589 27.68 9.49 7.88
C SER A 589 29.01 9.26 7.15
N THR A 590 30.02 8.68 7.82
CA THR A 590 31.32 8.42 7.17
C THR A 590 31.25 7.44 6.01
N VAL A 591 30.35 6.45 6.07
CA VAL A 591 30.21 5.43 5.02
C VAL A 591 29.42 5.95 3.82
N ILE A 592 28.38 6.77 4.04
CA ILE A 592 27.48 7.24 2.98
C ILE A 592 28.00 8.51 2.27
N LYS A 593 28.94 9.25 2.87
CA LYS A 593 29.39 10.57 2.39
C LYS A 593 29.71 10.66 0.89
N ASP A 594 30.36 9.63 0.34
CA ASP A 594 30.80 9.62 -1.07
C ASP A 594 29.83 8.90 -2.01
N ALA A 595 28.63 8.54 -1.53
CA ALA A 595 27.62 7.85 -2.33
C ALA A 595 27.07 8.74 -3.47
N LYS A 596 26.80 8.11 -4.61
CA LYS A 596 26.38 8.76 -5.85
C LYS A 596 24.89 8.57 -6.13
N SER A 597 24.29 7.46 -5.70
CA SER A 597 22.88 7.19 -5.91
C SER A 597 22.00 8.25 -5.23
N PHE A 598 20.93 8.64 -5.92
CA PHE A 598 19.98 9.64 -5.45
C PHE A 598 19.42 9.28 -4.06
N LEU A 599 19.06 8.01 -3.85
CA LEU A 599 18.53 7.50 -2.58
C LEU A 599 19.51 7.72 -1.41
N LEU A 600 20.78 7.29 -1.58
CA LEU A 600 21.79 7.39 -0.52
C LEU A 600 22.18 8.86 -0.23
N ARG A 601 22.23 9.71 -1.26
CA ARG A 601 22.46 11.16 -1.11
C ARG A 601 21.34 11.84 -0.33
N ASN A 602 20.09 11.51 -0.63
CA ASN A 602 18.95 12.05 0.13
C ASN A 602 18.97 11.58 1.57
N ILE A 603 19.34 10.33 1.83
CA ILE A 603 19.54 9.81 3.18
C ILE A 603 20.65 10.57 3.90
N TYR A 604 21.78 10.84 3.24
CA TYR A 604 22.87 11.62 3.80
C TYR A 604 22.42 13.02 4.23
N LYS A 605 21.77 13.75 3.32
CA LYS A 605 21.27 15.11 3.58
C LYS A 605 20.20 15.15 4.68
N SER A 606 19.27 14.20 4.67
CA SER A 606 18.11 14.21 5.58
C SER A 606 18.43 13.71 6.99
N ILE A 607 19.34 12.72 7.10
CA ILE A 607 19.70 12.06 8.36
C ILE A 607 21.07 12.50 8.87
N CYS A 608 22.11 12.38 8.04
CA CYS A 608 23.50 12.51 8.49
C CYS A 608 23.92 13.97 8.70
N GLU A 609 23.45 14.90 7.87
CA GLU A 609 23.74 16.35 8.00
C GLU A 609 22.79 17.08 8.97
N ASN A 610 21.77 16.39 9.49
CA ASN A 610 20.76 17.02 10.32
C ASN A 610 21.25 17.21 11.77
N GLY A 611 21.59 18.44 12.13
CA GLY A 611 22.10 18.79 13.46
C GLY A 611 21.15 18.49 14.62
N LYS A 612 19.85 18.29 14.38
CA LYS A 612 18.87 17.99 15.43
C LYS A 612 19.16 16.67 16.15
N TYR A 613 19.63 15.64 15.44
CA TYR A 613 19.99 14.36 16.07
C TYR A 613 21.13 14.55 17.09
N GLY A 614 22.07 15.45 16.79
CA GLY A 614 23.13 15.85 17.72
C GLY A 614 22.60 16.58 18.96
N LEU A 615 21.60 17.45 18.80
CA LEU A 615 20.94 18.15 19.92
C LEU A 615 20.19 17.17 20.83
N ILE A 616 19.44 16.22 20.27
CA ILE A 616 18.74 15.17 21.05
C ILE A 616 19.77 14.35 21.84
N ARG A 617 20.87 13.95 21.19
CA ARG A 617 21.98 13.24 21.86
C ARG A 617 22.55 14.04 23.02
N GLN A 618 22.79 15.33 22.84
CA GLN A 618 23.30 16.21 23.91
C GLN A 618 22.30 16.32 25.08
N ARG A 619 21.00 16.47 24.81
CA ARG A 619 19.95 16.50 25.84
C ARG A 619 19.94 15.20 26.66
N ILE A 620 20.06 14.04 26.02
CA ILE A 620 20.15 12.75 26.71
C ILE A 620 21.39 12.71 27.61
N LEU A 621 22.55 13.13 27.10
CA LEU A 621 23.81 13.14 27.86
C LEU A 621 23.83 14.15 29.02
N GLN A 622 22.98 15.18 29.01
CA GLN A 622 22.84 16.10 30.15
C GLN A 622 22.09 15.47 31.32
N VAL A 623 21.13 14.57 31.05
CA VAL A 623 20.23 14.00 32.06
C VAL A 623 20.65 12.59 32.49
N ILE A 624 21.03 11.73 31.54
CA ILE A 624 21.37 10.32 31.79
C ILE A 624 22.87 10.15 31.96
N ASP A 625 23.27 9.33 32.92
CA ASP A 625 24.66 9.00 33.19
C ASP A 625 25.27 8.12 32.06
N GLU A 626 26.57 8.27 31.79
CA GLU A 626 27.21 7.58 30.67
C GLU A 626 27.37 6.08 30.91
N ASP A 627 27.50 5.65 32.17
CA ASP A 627 27.79 4.27 32.56
C ASP A 627 26.53 3.37 32.65
N VAL A 628 25.36 3.90 32.29
CA VAL A 628 24.09 3.19 32.40
C VAL A 628 23.94 2.15 31.29
N VAL A 629 24.23 0.88 31.62
CA VAL A 629 24.10 -0.27 30.70
C VAL A 629 22.96 -1.20 31.14
N HIS A 630 22.22 -1.77 30.19
CA HIS A 630 21.10 -2.68 30.47
C HIS A 630 21.53 -3.95 31.26
N ALA A 631 21.21 -4.02 32.56
CA ALA A 631 21.53 -5.17 33.41
C ALA A 631 20.37 -6.18 33.54
N ARG A 632 20.68 -7.49 33.48
CA ARG A 632 19.69 -8.58 33.66
C ARG A 632 19.58 -9.10 35.10
N VAL A 633 20.56 -8.80 35.96
CA VAL A 633 20.56 -9.27 37.36
C VAL A 633 19.58 -8.40 38.17
N PRO A 634 18.62 -8.97 38.92
CA PRO A 634 17.53 -8.20 39.55
C PRO A 634 17.98 -7.04 40.44
N PHE A 635 19.03 -7.25 41.25
CA PHE A 635 19.56 -6.20 42.11
C PHE A 635 20.29 -5.12 41.30
N ILE A 636 21.11 -5.51 40.32
CA ILE A 636 21.83 -4.57 39.45
C ILE A 636 20.86 -3.74 38.63
N ALA A 637 19.77 -4.34 38.12
CA ALA A 637 18.71 -3.63 37.42
C ALA A 637 18.02 -2.58 38.31
N ARG A 638 17.78 -2.91 39.60
CA ARG A 638 17.21 -1.95 40.56
C ARG A 638 18.18 -0.83 40.91
N THR A 639 19.47 -1.12 41.08
CA THR A 639 20.50 -0.09 41.26
C THR A 639 20.59 0.80 40.03
N GLN A 640 20.62 0.21 38.83
CA GLN A 640 20.61 0.96 37.58
C GLN A 640 19.42 1.93 37.49
N GLN A 641 18.22 1.49 37.88
CA GLN A 641 17.04 2.36 37.93
C GLN A 641 17.23 3.56 38.86
N CYS A 642 17.82 3.34 40.05
CA CYS A 642 18.03 4.42 41.02
C CYS A 642 19.11 5.41 40.56
N PHE A 643 20.13 4.95 39.83
CA PHE A 643 21.30 5.74 39.43
C PHE A 643 21.32 6.12 37.94
N ALA A 644 20.22 5.94 37.20
CA ALA A 644 20.17 6.23 35.77
C ALA A 644 20.35 7.73 35.43
N VAL A 645 19.82 8.61 36.26
CA VAL A 645 19.88 10.07 36.09
C VAL A 645 21.16 10.62 36.73
N LYS A 646 21.84 11.60 36.11
CA LYS A 646 23.03 12.24 36.69
C LYS A 646 22.73 12.88 38.05
N ALA A 647 23.72 12.90 38.93
CA ALA A 647 23.61 13.60 40.22
C ALA A 647 23.44 15.11 39.99
N GLY A 648 22.63 15.77 40.83
CA GLY A 648 22.37 17.22 40.75
C GLY A 648 21.21 17.64 39.84
N ILE A 649 20.54 16.71 39.15
CA ILE A 649 19.34 17.01 38.34
C ILE A 649 18.08 17.18 39.21
N ASP A 650 17.90 16.31 40.22
CA ASP A 650 16.83 16.40 41.23
C ASP A 650 17.43 16.17 42.61
N GLY A 651 17.41 17.21 43.46
CA GLY A 651 17.96 17.14 44.81
C GLY A 651 17.25 16.13 45.71
N LEU A 652 15.96 15.86 45.50
CA LEU A 652 15.19 14.86 46.25
C LEU A 652 15.53 13.44 45.80
N LEU A 653 15.83 13.25 44.51
CA LEU A 653 16.36 11.97 44.01
C LEU A 653 17.72 11.65 44.67
N ASP A 654 18.60 12.63 44.82
CA ASP A 654 19.90 12.44 45.46
C ASP A 654 19.78 12.10 46.95
N VAL A 655 18.79 12.67 47.66
CA VAL A 655 18.48 12.31 49.06
C VAL A 655 17.95 10.86 49.15
N ALA A 656 17.06 10.47 48.24
CA ALA A 656 16.53 9.10 48.19
C ALA A 656 17.64 8.08 47.87
N ARG A 657 18.57 8.42 46.96
CA ARG A 657 19.76 7.61 46.64
C ARG A 657 20.67 7.38 47.84
N ARG A 658 20.95 8.41 48.63
CA ARG A 658 21.73 8.27 49.87
C ARG A 658 21.04 7.30 50.82
N THR A 659 19.74 7.46 51.02
CA THR A 659 18.95 6.56 51.87
C THR A 659 18.98 5.10 51.36
N PHE A 660 18.93 4.90 50.04
CA PHE A 660 19.06 3.59 49.43
C PHE A 660 20.45 2.97 49.65
N CYS A 661 21.53 3.74 49.45
CA CYS A 661 22.90 3.31 49.72
C CYS A 661 23.12 2.96 51.19
N ASP A 662 22.72 3.85 52.11
CA ASP A 662 22.90 3.68 53.56
C ASP A 662 22.17 2.43 54.06
N THR A 663 20.95 2.19 53.57
CA THR A 663 20.18 0.99 53.92
C THR A 663 20.78 -0.28 53.32
N SER A 664 21.30 -0.23 52.09
CA SER A 664 21.98 -1.36 51.46
C SER A 664 23.29 -1.71 52.19
N GLU A 665 24.07 -0.70 52.58
CA GLU A 665 25.29 -0.89 53.36
C GLU A 665 24.98 -1.45 54.75
N ALA A 666 23.93 -0.96 55.41
CA ALA A 666 23.45 -1.50 56.69
C ALA A 666 23.05 -2.98 56.59
N ILE A 667 22.41 -3.39 55.49
CA ILE A 667 22.07 -4.80 55.21
C ILE A 667 23.34 -5.67 55.07
N HIS A 668 24.37 -5.18 54.36
CA HIS A 668 25.65 -5.88 54.25
C HIS A 668 26.43 -5.93 55.57
N LYS A 669 26.44 -4.84 56.35
CA LYS A 669 27.03 -4.79 57.70
C LYS A 669 26.35 -5.78 58.63
N LEU A 670 25.01 -5.90 58.56
CA LEU A 670 24.25 -6.89 59.33
C LEU A 670 24.63 -8.33 58.95
N ALA A 671 24.79 -8.61 57.65
CA ALA A 671 25.25 -9.92 57.20
C ALA A 671 26.66 -10.26 57.71
N ASN A 672 27.60 -9.31 57.69
CA ASN A 672 28.95 -9.51 58.23
C ASN A 672 28.93 -9.74 59.75
N LYS A 673 28.16 -8.94 60.48
CA LYS A 673 27.96 -9.11 61.92
C LYS A 673 27.46 -10.53 62.25
N TYR A 674 26.49 -11.05 61.51
CA TYR A 674 25.99 -12.41 61.73
C TYR A 674 26.96 -13.52 61.28
N ARG A 675 27.85 -13.26 60.32
CA ARG A 675 28.94 -14.21 59.99
C ARG A 675 29.90 -14.38 61.17
N GLU A 676 30.22 -13.28 61.85
CA GLU A 676 31.12 -13.25 63.02
C GLU A 676 30.42 -13.80 64.28
N ASP A 677 29.25 -13.25 64.64
CA ASP A 677 28.51 -13.59 65.86
C ASP A 677 28.10 -15.08 65.90
N PHE A 678 27.71 -15.65 64.76
CA PHE A 678 27.22 -17.04 64.67
C PHE A 678 28.21 -18.02 64.02
N LYS A 679 29.45 -17.58 63.70
CA LYS A 679 30.48 -18.40 63.06
C LYS A 679 30.01 -19.12 61.78
N LEU A 680 29.29 -18.40 60.90
CA LEU A 680 28.75 -18.92 59.64
C LEU A 680 29.49 -18.34 58.42
N PRO A 681 30.67 -18.88 58.03
CA PRO A 681 31.53 -18.27 57.03
C PRO A 681 30.93 -18.25 55.61
N ASN A 682 30.09 -19.22 55.24
CA ASN A 682 29.48 -19.29 53.90
C ASN A 682 28.08 -18.67 53.81
N LEU A 683 27.68 -17.81 54.76
CA LEU A 683 26.39 -17.13 54.72
C LEU A 683 26.32 -16.18 53.50
N LYS A 684 25.43 -16.50 52.57
CA LYS A 684 25.16 -15.73 51.35
C LYS A 684 23.97 -14.80 51.55
N LEU A 685 23.99 -13.68 50.83
CA LEU A 685 22.93 -12.66 50.85
C LEU A 685 22.34 -12.45 49.45
N PRO A 686 21.65 -13.45 48.89
CA PRO A 686 20.95 -13.31 47.61
C PRO A 686 19.78 -12.30 47.70
N PHE A 687 19.44 -11.72 46.55
CA PHE A 687 18.35 -10.76 46.39
C PHE A 687 17.29 -11.29 45.41
N ASN A 688 16.01 -11.10 45.73
CA ASN A 688 14.88 -11.39 44.85
C ASN A 688 13.85 -10.25 44.83
N ASN A 689 13.23 -9.97 43.68
CA ASN A 689 12.27 -8.88 43.52
C ASN A 689 11.04 -8.98 44.45
N ARG A 690 10.60 -10.21 44.77
CA ARG A 690 9.43 -10.45 45.63
C ARG A 690 9.75 -10.31 47.13
N GLN A 691 10.94 -10.75 47.56
CA GLN A 691 11.29 -10.93 48.98
C GLN A 691 12.36 -9.94 49.49
N GLY A 692 13.05 -9.23 48.59
CA GLY A 692 14.22 -8.42 48.95
C GLY A 692 15.45 -9.30 49.21
N PHE A 693 16.34 -8.84 50.08
CA PHE A 693 17.49 -9.62 50.53
C PHE A 693 17.05 -10.68 51.55
N TYR A 694 17.60 -11.89 51.45
CA TYR A 694 17.38 -12.95 52.43
C TYR A 694 18.69 -13.67 52.72
N PHE A 695 18.78 -14.32 53.89
CA PHE A 695 19.95 -15.11 54.24
C PHE A 695 19.84 -16.51 53.62
N SER A 696 20.91 -16.95 52.96
CA SER A 696 21.06 -18.31 52.46
C SER A 696 22.26 -18.96 53.14
N ILE A 697 21.97 -19.97 53.96
CA ILE A 697 22.95 -20.68 54.79
C ILE A 697 23.13 -22.09 54.22
N SER A 698 24.36 -22.54 54.06
CA SER A 698 24.67 -23.91 53.65
C SER A 698 24.34 -24.87 54.79
N GLN A 699 23.66 -25.99 54.49
CA GLN A 699 23.30 -26.98 55.51
C GLN A 699 24.52 -27.59 56.22
N LYS A 700 25.70 -27.57 55.58
CA LYS A 700 26.96 -28.06 56.16
C LYS A 700 27.46 -27.21 57.34
N ASP A 701 27.06 -25.95 57.40
CA ASP A 701 27.54 -25.00 58.40
C ASP A 701 26.61 -24.93 59.63
N VAL A 702 25.51 -25.69 59.63
CA VAL A 702 24.50 -25.70 60.69
C VAL A 702 24.70 -26.95 61.57
N GLN A 703 25.42 -26.79 62.68
CA GLN A 703 25.54 -27.82 63.71
C GLN A 703 24.44 -27.61 64.78
N GLY A 704 23.26 -28.18 64.58
CA GLY A 704 22.15 -28.14 65.54
C GLY A 704 20.97 -27.25 65.13
N LYS A 705 20.24 -26.71 66.11
CA LYS A 705 19.06 -25.84 65.91
C LYS A 705 19.50 -24.42 65.56
N LEU A 706 18.93 -23.82 64.52
CA LEU A 706 19.24 -22.44 64.12
C LEU A 706 18.92 -21.47 65.27
N PRO A 707 19.72 -20.40 65.47
CA PRO A 707 19.43 -19.38 66.50
C PRO A 707 18.04 -18.77 66.32
N GLY A 708 17.30 -18.57 67.42
CA GLY A 708 15.92 -18.05 67.41
C GLY A 708 15.75 -16.62 66.87
N LYS A 709 16.84 -15.95 66.45
CA LYS A 709 16.79 -14.68 65.71
C LYS A 709 16.40 -14.87 64.23
N PHE A 710 16.59 -16.06 63.67
CA PHE A 710 16.21 -16.38 62.30
C PHE A 710 14.73 -16.79 62.26
N ILE A 711 13.91 -15.99 61.57
CA ILE A 711 12.49 -16.21 61.37
C ILE A 711 12.20 -16.84 60.00
N GLN A 712 11.16 -17.66 59.94
CA GLN A 712 10.65 -18.23 58.69
C GLN A 712 9.85 -17.20 57.89
N HIS A 713 9.96 -17.28 56.56
CA HIS A 713 9.23 -16.43 55.64
C HIS A 713 7.79 -16.94 55.47
N VAL A 714 6.80 -16.26 56.05
CA VAL A 714 5.37 -16.47 55.77
C VAL A 714 4.97 -15.48 54.68
N SER A 715 4.69 -15.96 53.48
CA SER A 715 4.16 -15.13 52.37
C SER A 715 2.76 -15.52 51.91
N ASP A 716 2.05 -16.37 52.65
CA ASP A 716 0.63 -16.65 52.45
C ASP A 716 -0.16 -16.38 53.73
N VAL A 717 -1.13 -15.48 53.66
CA VAL A 717 -2.11 -15.23 54.72
C VAL A 717 -3.16 -16.34 54.68
N ARG A 718 -2.79 -17.55 55.10
CA ARG A 718 -3.68 -18.59 55.64
C ARG A 718 -2.84 -19.54 56.49
N CYS A 719 -3.09 -19.51 57.81
CA CYS A 719 -2.81 -20.52 58.84
C CYS A 719 -2.29 -19.83 60.11
N GLU A 720 -3.19 -19.69 61.08
CA GLU A 720 -2.82 -19.67 62.51
C GLU A 720 -2.44 -21.10 62.92
N TYR A 721 -1.67 -21.22 64.01
CA TYR A 721 -0.99 -22.41 64.56
C TYR A 721 0.47 -22.65 64.09
N GLU A 722 1.38 -22.06 64.87
CA GLU A 722 2.51 -22.70 65.56
C GLU A 722 3.47 -23.72 64.86
N HIS A 723 4.77 -23.48 65.09
CA HIS A 723 5.97 -24.33 64.97
C HIS A 723 6.82 -24.31 63.66
N GLU A 724 8.00 -23.70 63.81
CA GLU A 724 9.30 -23.91 63.15
C GLU A 724 9.37 -24.96 62.02
N GLN A 725 9.32 -24.55 60.74
CA GLN A 725 10.00 -25.31 59.67
C GLN A 725 10.55 -24.41 58.56
N VAL A 726 11.84 -24.06 58.66
CA VAL A 726 12.56 -23.30 57.62
C VAL A 726 12.45 -24.00 56.26
N VAL A 727 12.10 -23.27 55.20
CA VAL A 727 11.98 -23.82 53.84
C VAL A 727 13.37 -24.25 53.35
N LYS A 728 13.57 -25.57 53.24
CA LYS A 728 14.78 -26.17 52.66
C LYS A 728 14.63 -26.20 51.14
N HIS A 729 15.54 -25.56 50.42
CA HIS A 729 15.61 -25.65 48.96
C HIS A 729 16.95 -26.28 48.59
N GLY A 730 16.96 -27.60 48.39
CA GLY A 730 18.19 -28.37 48.18
C GLY A 730 19.13 -28.33 49.40
N ASN A 731 20.42 -28.05 49.17
CA ASN A 731 21.47 -28.00 50.21
C ASN A 731 21.53 -26.67 50.99
N ASN A 732 20.63 -25.72 50.73
CA ASN A 732 20.64 -24.39 51.36
C ASN A 732 19.34 -24.12 52.12
N ILE A 733 19.48 -23.41 53.24
CA ILE A 733 18.41 -22.97 54.12
C ILE A 733 18.18 -21.47 53.87
N HIS A 734 16.93 -21.09 53.60
CA HIS A 734 16.53 -19.70 53.37
C HIS A 734 15.79 -19.13 54.59
N CYS A 735 16.32 -18.06 55.18
CA CYS A 735 15.74 -17.42 56.38
C CYS A 735 15.84 -15.88 56.33
N SER A 736 15.03 -15.23 57.15
CA SER A 736 15.05 -13.76 57.36
C SER A 736 15.21 -13.45 58.85
N THR A 737 15.44 -12.20 59.23
CA THR A 737 15.41 -11.73 60.63
C THR A 737 14.50 -10.50 60.73
N LEU A 738 14.01 -10.17 61.93
CA LEU A 738 13.22 -8.95 62.16
C LEU A 738 14.01 -7.68 61.77
N GLU A 739 15.31 -7.65 62.10
CA GLU A 739 16.23 -6.57 61.72
C GLU A 739 16.37 -6.46 60.19
N LEU A 740 16.57 -7.61 59.50
CA LEU A 740 16.66 -7.65 58.04
C LEU A 740 15.34 -7.27 57.37
N ALA A 741 14.19 -7.69 57.91
CA ALA A 741 12.87 -7.36 57.39
C ALA A 741 12.60 -5.84 57.47
N SER A 742 12.97 -5.21 58.59
CA SER A 742 12.87 -3.74 58.75
C SER A 742 13.79 -3.00 57.77
N LEU A 743 15.05 -3.44 57.63
CA LEU A 743 15.97 -2.84 56.66
C LEU A 743 15.53 -3.06 55.20
N ASN A 744 14.99 -4.23 54.87
CA ASN A 744 14.41 -4.52 53.55
C ASN A 744 13.19 -3.61 53.26
N ALA A 745 12.33 -3.36 54.24
CA ALA A 745 11.20 -2.46 54.09
C ALA A 745 11.66 -1.02 53.80
N ARG A 746 12.67 -0.54 54.55
CA ARG A 746 13.29 0.78 54.33
C ARG A 746 13.99 0.89 52.98
N ASN A 747 14.78 -0.12 52.60
CA ASN A 747 15.46 -0.16 51.30
C ASN A 747 14.44 -0.20 50.15
N LYS A 748 13.36 -0.98 50.28
CA LYS A 748 12.28 -1.03 49.30
C LYS A 748 11.55 0.32 49.17
N SER A 749 11.30 1.01 50.28
CA SER A 749 10.70 2.36 50.28
C SER A 749 11.62 3.38 49.59
N ALA A 750 12.91 3.39 49.94
CA ALA A 750 13.88 4.30 49.33
C ALA A 750 14.04 4.04 47.82
N ALA A 751 14.07 2.76 47.40
CA ALA A 751 14.10 2.39 45.99
C ALA A 751 12.82 2.81 45.25
N ALA A 752 11.64 2.69 45.87
CA ALA A 752 10.38 3.12 45.27
C ALA A 752 10.35 4.65 45.07
N GLU A 753 10.84 5.42 46.04
CA GLU A 753 10.96 6.87 45.94
C GLU A 753 11.95 7.28 44.84
N CYS A 754 13.11 6.59 44.74
CA CYS A 754 14.05 6.79 43.63
C CYS A 754 13.38 6.52 42.27
N CYS A 755 12.57 5.47 42.15
CA CYS A 755 11.86 5.14 40.91
C CYS A 755 10.86 6.22 40.51
N VAL A 756 10.05 6.72 41.45
CA VAL A 756 9.06 7.79 41.18
C VAL A 756 9.75 9.09 40.76
N ARG A 757 10.81 9.48 41.47
CA ARG A 757 11.59 10.69 41.13
C ARG A 757 12.29 10.56 39.77
N THR A 758 12.86 9.38 39.50
CA THR A 758 13.45 9.06 38.20
C THR A 758 12.41 9.13 37.08
N GLU A 759 11.20 8.59 37.27
CA GLU A 759 10.10 8.69 36.31
C GLU A 759 9.78 10.16 35.99
N LEU A 760 9.63 11.02 36.99
CA LEU A 760 9.36 12.46 36.78
C LEU A 760 10.46 13.17 35.97
N CYS A 761 11.73 12.91 36.27
CA CYS A 761 12.85 13.47 35.51
C CYS A 761 12.85 12.97 34.04
N LEU A 762 12.57 11.68 33.85
CA LEU A 762 12.53 11.07 32.52
C LEU A 762 11.30 11.49 31.71
N GLU A 763 10.17 11.77 32.35
CA GLU A 763 8.98 12.32 31.69
C GLU A 763 9.27 13.70 31.07
N ALA A 764 9.95 14.59 31.82
CA ALA A 764 10.35 15.89 31.29
C ALA A 764 11.31 15.75 30.09
N LEU A 765 12.26 14.81 30.16
CA LEU A 765 13.15 14.51 29.03
C LEU A 765 12.38 13.94 27.83
N ASN A 766 11.44 13.02 28.07
CA ASN A 766 10.61 12.42 27.02
C ASN A 766 9.72 13.46 26.34
N ASP A 767 9.14 14.40 27.08
CA ASP A 767 8.36 15.50 26.51
C ASP A 767 9.22 16.40 25.61
N ALA A 768 10.48 16.67 26.00
CA ALA A 768 11.42 17.40 25.15
C ALA A 768 11.88 16.61 23.90
N ILE A 769 11.92 15.27 23.97
CA ILE A 769 12.21 14.41 22.81
C ILE A 769 10.98 14.31 21.89
N ARG A 770 9.77 14.35 22.46
CA ARG A 770 8.49 14.27 21.74
C ARG A 770 8.31 15.39 20.70
N GLU A 771 8.85 16.57 20.97
CA GLU A 771 8.84 17.71 20.04
C GLU A 771 9.49 17.39 18.68
N ASP A 772 10.47 16.46 18.65
CA ASP A 772 11.20 16.06 17.44
C ASP A 772 10.89 14.61 16.99
N VAL A 773 9.77 14.01 17.42
CA VAL A 773 9.41 12.61 17.10
C VAL A 773 9.30 12.34 15.60
N SER A 774 8.83 13.29 14.80
CA SER A 774 8.72 13.12 13.34
C SER A 774 10.07 12.80 12.68
N MET A 775 11.16 13.40 13.18
CA MET A 775 12.53 13.13 12.71
C MET A 775 13.02 11.74 13.13
N LEU A 776 12.61 11.28 14.30
CA LEU A 776 12.93 9.93 14.78
C LEU A 776 12.20 8.88 13.93
N THR A 777 10.93 9.10 13.58
CA THR A 777 10.20 8.21 12.67
C THR A 777 10.88 8.13 11.30
N LEU A 778 11.34 9.26 10.74
CA LEU A 778 12.10 9.28 9.49
C LEU A 778 13.40 8.46 9.59
N LEU A 779 14.13 8.56 10.71
CA LEU A 779 15.31 7.74 10.95
C LEU A 779 14.97 6.25 10.93
N ALA A 780 13.87 5.85 11.57
CA ALA A 780 13.41 4.45 11.57
C ALA A 780 13.12 3.93 10.15
N GLU A 781 12.38 4.71 9.35
CA GLU A 781 12.03 4.38 7.96
C GLU A 781 13.28 4.17 7.11
N VAL A 782 14.22 5.11 7.19
CA VAL A 782 15.48 5.07 6.43
C VAL A 782 16.32 3.87 6.83
N LEU A 783 16.47 3.59 8.13
CA LEU A 783 17.22 2.43 8.60
C LEU A 783 16.60 1.11 8.09
N CYS A 784 15.27 1.03 8.05
CA CYS A 784 14.58 -0.17 7.56
C CYS A 784 14.70 -0.35 6.06
N LEU A 785 14.61 0.74 5.30
CA LEU A 785 14.85 0.74 3.86
C LEU A 785 16.28 0.30 3.54
N LEU A 786 17.27 0.87 4.24
CA LEU A 786 18.68 0.48 4.10
C LEU A 786 18.91 -0.99 4.47
N ASP A 787 18.32 -1.47 5.57
CA ASP A 787 18.45 -2.87 5.99
C ASP A 787 17.83 -3.83 4.96
N MET A 788 16.68 -3.48 4.38
CA MET A 788 16.07 -4.25 3.29
C MET A 788 16.97 -4.26 2.04
N ILE A 789 17.45 -3.12 1.56
CA ILE A 789 18.26 -3.08 0.33
C ILE A 789 19.62 -3.76 0.54
N VAL A 790 20.31 -3.48 1.65
CA VAL A 790 21.68 -3.98 1.91
C VAL A 790 21.65 -5.42 2.38
N ASN A 791 20.93 -5.73 3.46
CA ASN A 791 21.00 -7.04 4.09
C ASN A 791 20.02 -8.05 3.48
N SER A 792 18.98 -7.63 2.75
CA SER A 792 18.11 -8.56 2.00
C SER A 792 18.49 -8.63 0.52
N PHE A 793 18.33 -7.55 -0.25
CA PHE A 793 18.50 -7.61 -1.71
C PHE A 793 19.96 -7.82 -2.13
N ALA A 794 20.87 -6.92 -1.71
CA ALA A 794 22.28 -6.99 -2.08
C ALA A 794 22.96 -8.26 -1.50
N HIS A 795 22.59 -8.67 -0.28
CA HIS A 795 23.09 -9.91 0.28
C HIS A 795 22.64 -11.15 -0.51
N MET A 796 21.36 -11.23 -0.90
CA MET A 796 20.87 -12.33 -1.74
C MET A 796 21.67 -12.41 -3.04
N ILE A 797 21.86 -11.29 -3.72
CA ILE A 797 22.56 -11.23 -5.02
C ILE A 797 24.03 -11.63 -4.86
N SER A 798 24.73 -11.09 -3.85
CA SER A 798 26.15 -11.39 -3.60
C SER A 798 26.43 -12.85 -3.23
N THR A 799 25.45 -13.58 -2.69
CA THR A 799 25.60 -15.02 -2.41
C THR A 799 25.43 -15.92 -3.63
N LYS A 800 25.00 -15.37 -4.77
CA LYS A 800 24.76 -16.12 -6.01
C LYS A 800 25.92 -15.95 -6.98
N PRO A 801 26.14 -16.91 -7.90
CA PRO A 801 27.16 -16.77 -8.94
C PRO A 801 26.94 -15.49 -9.75
N VAL A 802 28.06 -14.88 -10.16
CA VAL A 802 28.09 -13.72 -11.07
C VAL A 802 27.29 -14.06 -12.33
N ASP A 803 26.54 -13.08 -12.86
CA ASP A 803 25.67 -13.19 -14.06
C ASP A 803 24.36 -13.98 -13.92
N ARG A 804 23.99 -14.43 -12.70
CA ARG A 804 22.67 -15.07 -12.50
C ARG A 804 21.52 -14.11 -12.21
N TYR A 805 21.84 -12.95 -11.65
CA TYR A 805 20.87 -11.92 -11.30
C TYR A 805 21.20 -10.65 -12.08
N ILE A 806 20.18 -10.05 -12.69
CA ILE A 806 20.33 -8.85 -13.52
C ILE A 806 19.36 -7.76 -13.08
N ARG A 807 19.74 -6.51 -13.37
CA ARG A 807 18.89 -5.34 -13.25
C ARG A 807 17.79 -5.42 -14.33
N PRO A 808 16.50 -5.39 -13.96
CA PRO A 808 15.42 -5.36 -14.93
C PRO A 808 15.24 -3.95 -15.53
N ASP A 809 14.93 -3.90 -16.82
CA ASP A 809 14.52 -2.66 -17.50
C ASP A 809 13.00 -2.49 -17.46
N PHE A 810 12.51 -1.30 -17.12
CA PHE A 810 11.08 -1.03 -17.02
C PHE A 810 10.53 -0.27 -18.22
N THR A 811 9.30 -0.62 -18.60
CA THR A 811 8.54 0.10 -19.62
C THR A 811 7.09 0.33 -19.15
N GLU A 812 6.46 1.43 -19.56
CA GLU A 812 5.05 1.67 -19.20
C GLU A 812 4.08 0.79 -19.99
N ASN A 813 4.27 0.70 -21.31
CA ASN A 813 3.41 -0.04 -22.25
C ASN A 813 4.21 -0.97 -23.18
N GLY A 814 5.46 -1.29 -22.82
CA GLY A 814 6.33 -2.16 -23.60
C GLY A 814 6.06 -3.65 -23.38
N PRO A 815 6.88 -4.54 -23.97
CA PRO A 815 6.73 -5.99 -23.81
C PRO A 815 7.19 -6.46 -22.42
N LEU A 816 6.68 -7.62 -22.00
CA LEU A 816 7.26 -8.44 -20.94
C LEU A 816 8.14 -9.51 -21.60
N ALA A 817 9.45 -9.29 -21.55
CA ALA A 817 10.45 -10.20 -22.09
C ALA A 817 11.40 -10.63 -20.96
N ILE A 818 11.52 -11.93 -20.73
CA ILE A 818 12.49 -12.49 -19.78
C ILE A 818 13.23 -13.62 -20.49
N ASP A 819 14.54 -13.48 -20.61
CA ASP A 819 15.43 -14.47 -21.18
C ASP A 819 16.17 -15.23 -20.08
N ALA A 820 16.17 -16.56 -20.21
CA ALA A 820 16.71 -17.50 -19.24
C ALA A 820 16.24 -17.24 -17.79
N GLY A 821 14.95 -16.95 -17.60
CA GLY A 821 14.36 -16.72 -16.29
C GLY A 821 14.40 -17.99 -15.42
N ARG A 822 14.57 -17.82 -14.11
CA ARG A 822 14.62 -18.91 -13.12
C ARG A 822 13.66 -18.66 -11.96
N HIS A 823 13.18 -19.72 -11.33
CA HIS A 823 12.29 -19.60 -10.19
C HIS A 823 13.07 -19.19 -8.92
N PRO A 824 12.81 -18.01 -8.31
CA PRO A 824 13.64 -17.48 -7.22
C PRO A 824 13.72 -18.39 -5.99
N ILE A 825 12.59 -19.02 -5.63
CA ILE A 825 12.53 -19.97 -4.51
C ILE A 825 13.29 -21.27 -4.82
N LEU A 826 12.94 -21.96 -5.91
CA LEU A 826 13.52 -23.26 -6.25
C LEU A 826 15.02 -23.19 -6.58
N GLU A 827 15.49 -22.10 -7.20
CA GLU A 827 16.93 -21.88 -7.42
C GLU A 827 17.72 -21.77 -6.11
N SER A 828 17.08 -21.33 -5.02
CA SER A 828 17.73 -21.31 -3.70
C SER A 828 17.85 -22.68 -3.05
N ILE A 829 17.03 -23.65 -3.50
CA ILE A 829 16.95 -25.00 -2.93
C ILE A 829 17.72 -26.00 -3.78
N HIS A 830 17.66 -25.88 -5.11
CA HIS A 830 18.26 -26.79 -6.09
C HIS A 830 19.23 -26.05 -7.02
N SER A 831 20.45 -26.57 -7.18
CA SER A 831 21.48 -26.01 -8.07
C SER A 831 21.16 -26.20 -9.55
N ASP A 832 20.42 -27.26 -9.90
CA ASP A 832 20.28 -27.77 -11.27
C ASP A 832 18.95 -27.32 -11.92
N PHE A 833 18.52 -26.08 -11.66
CA PHE A 833 17.28 -25.53 -12.24
C PHE A 833 17.49 -25.15 -13.72
N ILE A 834 16.56 -25.57 -14.59
CA ILE A 834 16.60 -25.28 -16.03
C ILE A 834 15.85 -23.97 -16.32
N PRO A 835 16.54 -22.94 -16.87
CA PRO A 835 15.92 -21.64 -17.13
C PRO A 835 15.00 -21.69 -18.35
N ASN A 836 13.96 -20.84 -18.36
CA ASN A 836 12.97 -20.76 -19.43
C ASN A 836 12.68 -19.30 -19.82
N ASN A 837 12.30 -19.10 -21.08
CA ASN A 837 12.07 -17.78 -21.67
C ASN A 837 10.58 -17.47 -21.70
N ILE A 838 10.23 -16.19 -21.53
CA ILE A 838 8.88 -15.69 -21.82
C ILE A 838 8.95 -14.41 -22.64
N PHE A 839 8.02 -14.28 -23.58
CA PHE A 839 7.82 -13.06 -24.34
C PHE A 839 6.33 -12.80 -24.50
N LEU A 840 5.86 -11.66 -24.01
CA LEU A 840 4.51 -11.14 -24.16
C LEU A 840 4.60 -9.69 -24.64
N SER A 841 3.76 -9.33 -25.60
CA SER A 841 3.70 -7.98 -26.18
C SER A 841 2.26 -7.63 -26.56
N GLU A 842 1.99 -6.40 -26.98
CA GLU A 842 0.66 -6.05 -27.49
C GLU A 842 0.26 -6.88 -28.74
N ALA A 843 1.24 -7.27 -29.56
CA ALA A 843 1.03 -8.13 -30.72
C ALA A 843 0.93 -9.63 -30.35
N SER A 844 1.36 -10.03 -29.16
CA SER A 844 1.27 -11.40 -28.65
C SER A 844 1.02 -11.36 -27.15
N ASN A 845 -0.22 -11.10 -26.76
CA ASN A 845 -0.60 -10.82 -25.38
C ASN A 845 -1.10 -12.07 -24.63
N MET A 846 -1.27 -13.20 -25.31
CA MET A 846 -1.66 -14.46 -24.70
C MET A 846 -0.71 -15.60 -25.09
N VAL A 847 -0.27 -16.36 -24.09
CA VAL A 847 0.55 -17.55 -24.27
C VAL A 847 -0.19 -18.75 -23.68
N ILE A 848 -0.45 -19.76 -24.51
CA ILE A 848 -0.99 -21.04 -24.10
C ILE A 848 0.17 -22.00 -23.86
N VAL A 849 0.31 -22.48 -22.62
CA VAL A 849 1.36 -23.40 -22.19
C VAL A 849 0.78 -24.81 -22.08
N MET A 850 1.16 -25.66 -23.01
CA MET A 850 0.76 -27.07 -23.02
C MET A 850 1.84 -27.96 -22.43
N GLY A 851 1.43 -29.10 -21.91
CA GLY A 851 2.38 -30.13 -21.52
C GLY A 851 1.83 -31.07 -20.45
N PRO A 852 2.45 -32.24 -20.32
CA PRO A 852 2.03 -33.24 -19.36
C PRO A 852 2.10 -32.77 -17.90
N ASN A 853 1.42 -33.50 -17.01
CA ASN A 853 1.56 -33.28 -15.56
C ASN A 853 3.01 -33.51 -15.15
N MET A 854 3.47 -32.80 -14.12
CA MET A 854 4.88 -32.85 -13.66
C MET A 854 5.93 -32.28 -14.64
N SER A 855 5.54 -31.76 -15.81
CA SER A 855 6.49 -31.15 -16.77
C SER A 855 7.05 -29.79 -16.36
N GLY A 856 6.52 -29.19 -15.29
CA GLY A 856 6.95 -27.88 -14.77
C GLY A 856 6.03 -26.70 -15.11
N LYS A 857 4.82 -26.94 -15.65
CA LYS A 857 3.86 -25.86 -16.00
C LYS A 857 3.58 -24.89 -14.85
N SER A 858 3.05 -25.37 -13.72
CA SER A 858 2.70 -24.53 -12.58
C SER A 858 3.94 -23.81 -12.00
N THR A 859 5.10 -24.48 -12.00
CA THR A 859 6.38 -23.87 -11.61
C THR A 859 6.77 -22.72 -12.52
N TYR A 860 6.58 -22.86 -13.83
CA TYR A 860 6.87 -21.80 -14.81
C TYR A 860 5.90 -20.62 -14.67
N LEU A 861 4.62 -20.90 -14.43
CA LEU A 861 3.62 -19.86 -14.14
C LEU A 861 3.98 -19.05 -12.89
N GLN A 862 4.30 -19.74 -11.79
CA GLN A 862 4.77 -19.11 -10.54
C GLN A 862 6.04 -18.30 -10.77
N GLN A 863 7.01 -18.86 -11.50
CA GLN A 863 8.27 -18.20 -11.81
C GLN A 863 8.05 -16.82 -12.45
N VAL A 864 7.19 -16.71 -13.46
CA VAL A 864 6.96 -15.43 -14.15
C VAL A 864 6.38 -14.39 -13.19
N CYS A 865 5.36 -14.75 -12.41
CA CYS A 865 4.78 -13.85 -11.42
C CYS A 865 5.80 -13.39 -10.36
N LEU A 866 6.61 -14.32 -9.84
CA LEU A 866 7.61 -14.01 -8.81
C LEU A 866 8.72 -13.11 -9.36
N ILE A 867 9.14 -13.28 -10.61
CA ILE A 867 10.13 -12.40 -11.25
C ILE A 867 9.56 -10.98 -11.39
N VAL A 868 8.31 -10.83 -11.85
CA VAL A 868 7.65 -9.52 -11.98
C VAL A 868 7.51 -8.83 -10.62
N ILE A 869 7.13 -9.58 -9.57
CA ILE A 869 7.06 -9.07 -8.20
C ILE A 869 8.43 -8.62 -7.71
N LEU A 870 9.48 -9.44 -7.88
CA LEU A 870 10.86 -9.08 -7.49
C LEU A 870 11.37 -7.83 -8.20
N ALA A 871 11.03 -7.67 -9.48
CA ALA A 871 11.37 -6.47 -10.22
C ALA A 871 10.66 -5.24 -9.63
N GLN A 872 9.33 -5.30 -9.44
CA GLN A 872 8.53 -4.15 -8.97
C GLN A 872 8.74 -3.78 -7.49
N ILE A 873 9.41 -4.62 -6.69
CA ILE A 873 9.91 -4.21 -5.36
C ILE A 873 11.26 -3.49 -5.41
N GLY A 874 11.91 -3.42 -6.59
CA GLY A 874 13.22 -2.79 -6.80
C GLY A 874 14.40 -3.71 -6.47
N CYS A 875 14.26 -5.02 -6.69
CA CYS A 875 15.34 -6.00 -6.54
C CYS A 875 15.80 -6.51 -7.92
N TYR A 876 17.03 -7.02 -8.02
CA TYR A 876 17.46 -7.76 -9.21
C TYR A 876 16.68 -9.07 -9.33
N ILE A 877 16.55 -9.53 -10.56
CA ILE A 877 15.80 -10.74 -10.88
C ILE A 877 16.72 -11.85 -11.38
N PRO A 878 16.38 -13.13 -11.18
CA PRO A 878 17.15 -14.25 -11.69
C PRO A 878 16.85 -14.51 -13.17
N ALA A 879 17.55 -13.80 -14.05
CA ALA A 879 17.43 -13.92 -15.51
C ALA A 879 18.76 -13.51 -16.17
N ARG A 880 18.91 -13.78 -17.47
CA ARG A 880 20.04 -13.25 -18.27
C ARG A 880 19.75 -11.87 -18.84
N PHE A 881 18.49 -11.63 -19.19
CA PHE A 881 17.99 -10.35 -19.69
C PHE A 881 16.52 -10.21 -19.34
N SER A 882 16.06 -8.99 -19.05
CA SER A 882 14.64 -8.73 -18.92
C SER A 882 14.23 -7.30 -19.22
N THR A 883 13.09 -7.19 -19.90
CA THR A 883 12.30 -5.96 -19.99
C THR A 883 10.93 -6.25 -19.41
N ILE A 884 10.50 -5.47 -18.43
CA ILE A 884 9.26 -5.70 -17.68
C ILE A 884 8.35 -4.50 -17.87
N ARG A 885 7.16 -4.76 -18.42
CA ARG A 885 6.05 -3.81 -18.38
C ARG A 885 5.55 -3.68 -16.95
N VAL A 886 5.37 -2.46 -16.45
CA VAL A 886 4.76 -2.25 -15.12
C VAL A 886 3.33 -2.80 -15.10
N VAL A 887 3.08 -3.74 -14.19
CA VAL A 887 1.79 -4.37 -14.00
C VAL A 887 1.01 -3.66 -12.91
N ASP A 888 -0.31 -3.53 -13.07
CA ASP A 888 -1.20 -2.91 -12.07
C ASP A 888 -1.90 -3.92 -11.16
N ARG A 889 -2.16 -5.13 -11.65
CA ARG A 889 -2.81 -6.23 -10.93
C ARG A 889 -2.22 -7.57 -11.37
N ILE A 890 -1.96 -8.46 -10.41
CA ILE A 890 -1.52 -9.84 -10.68
C ILE A 890 -2.62 -10.78 -10.22
N PHE A 891 -3.15 -11.56 -11.15
CA PHE A 891 -4.17 -12.57 -10.88
C PHE A 891 -3.60 -13.95 -11.17
N THR A 892 -3.74 -14.86 -10.21
CA THR A 892 -3.33 -16.25 -10.37
C THR A 892 -4.46 -17.18 -9.98
N ARG A 893 -4.74 -18.13 -10.88
CA ARG A 893 -5.60 -19.27 -10.62
C ARG A 893 -4.73 -20.52 -10.81
N MET A 894 -4.20 -21.03 -9.72
CA MET A 894 -3.44 -22.29 -9.71
C MET A 894 -4.25 -23.33 -8.93
N GLY A 895 -4.28 -24.57 -9.43
CA GLY A 895 -5.24 -25.62 -9.08
C GLY A 895 -5.56 -25.80 -7.59
N ALA A 896 -6.77 -26.29 -7.30
CA ALA A 896 -7.45 -26.24 -6.00
C ALA A 896 -6.71 -26.96 -4.85
N VAL A 897 -6.46 -26.23 -3.76
CA VAL A 897 -6.45 -26.81 -2.43
C VAL A 897 -7.91 -27.02 -2.03
N ASP A 898 -8.31 -28.27 -1.78
CA ASP A 898 -9.65 -28.59 -1.30
C ASP A 898 -9.84 -27.99 0.10
N ASN A 899 -10.46 -26.81 0.17
CA ASN A 899 -10.88 -26.22 1.43
C ASN A 899 -12.18 -26.87 1.90
N LEU A 900 -12.04 -27.92 2.71
CA LEU A 900 -13.15 -28.58 3.41
C LEU A 900 -14.00 -27.61 4.25
N GLU A 901 -13.44 -26.47 4.66
CA GLU A 901 -14.11 -25.46 5.49
C GLU A 901 -15.09 -24.56 4.72
N SER A 902 -14.93 -24.42 3.40
CA SER A 902 -15.90 -23.72 2.56
C SER A 902 -16.88 -24.74 1.99
N ASN A 903 -18.12 -24.74 2.46
CA ASN A 903 -19.23 -25.59 2.01
C ASN A 903 -19.64 -25.35 0.52
N SER A 904 -18.68 -25.20 -0.40
CA SER A 904 -18.83 -24.85 -1.81
C SER A 904 -18.11 -25.90 -2.67
N SER A 905 -18.69 -26.27 -3.82
CA SER A 905 -18.07 -27.23 -4.73
C SER A 905 -16.78 -26.67 -5.37
N THR A 906 -15.80 -27.53 -5.64
CA THR A 906 -14.50 -27.16 -6.25
C THR A 906 -14.70 -26.37 -7.56
N PHE A 907 -15.68 -26.79 -8.38
CA PHE A 907 -16.06 -26.07 -9.59
C PHE A 907 -16.68 -24.69 -9.30
N MET A 908 -17.56 -24.54 -8.30
CA MET A 908 -18.16 -23.23 -7.98
C MET A 908 -17.11 -22.25 -7.45
N THR A 909 -16.14 -22.73 -6.66
CA THR A 909 -15.01 -21.90 -6.21
C THR A 909 -14.16 -21.45 -7.40
N GLU A 910 -13.82 -22.38 -8.30
CA GLU A 910 -13.11 -22.10 -9.55
C GLU A 910 -13.84 -21.06 -10.42
N MET A 911 -15.17 -21.17 -10.56
CA MET A 911 -15.98 -20.21 -11.31
C MET A 911 -16.05 -18.83 -10.64
N ARG A 912 -16.11 -18.77 -9.30
CA ARG A 912 -16.10 -17.49 -8.56
C ARG A 912 -14.77 -16.76 -8.68
N GLU A 913 -13.66 -17.49 -8.59
CA GLU A 913 -12.31 -16.94 -8.78
C GLU A 913 -12.14 -16.44 -10.22
N THR A 914 -12.53 -17.24 -11.20
CA THR A 914 -12.47 -16.84 -12.61
C THR A 914 -13.34 -15.62 -12.90
N ALA A 915 -14.56 -15.57 -12.36
CA ALA A 915 -15.44 -14.41 -12.49
C ALA A 915 -14.82 -13.16 -11.84
N PHE A 916 -14.17 -13.30 -10.69
CA PHE A 916 -13.47 -12.20 -10.04
C PHE A 916 -12.31 -11.67 -10.90
N ILE A 917 -11.50 -12.56 -11.50
CA ILE A 917 -10.42 -12.18 -12.42
C ILE A 917 -10.99 -11.43 -13.62
N LEU A 918 -12.00 -11.98 -14.30
CA LEU A 918 -12.59 -11.37 -15.50
C LEU A 918 -13.25 -10.00 -15.21
N GLN A 919 -13.86 -9.83 -14.04
CA GLN A 919 -14.52 -8.56 -13.67
C GLN A 919 -13.56 -7.45 -13.28
N ASN A 920 -12.36 -7.80 -12.77
CA ASN A 920 -11.38 -6.85 -12.23
C ASN A 920 -10.09 -6.76 -13.06
N ALA A 921 -9.93 -7.56 -14.12
CA ALA A 921 -8.82 -7.45 -15.06
C ALA A 921 -8.82 -6.11 -15.80
N SER A 922 -7.62 -5.55 -15.99
CA SER A 922 -7.36 -4.37 -16.82
C SER A 922 -6.40 -4.71 -17.96
N GLN A 923 -6.19 -3.79 -18.90
CA GLN A 923 -5.20 -3.94 -19.97
C GLN A 923 -3.76 -4.11 -19.46
N ARG A 924 -3.46 -3.58 -18.27
CA ARG A 924 -2.12 -3.65 -17.63
C ARG A 924 -1.97 -4.83 -16.67
N SER A 925 -3.00 -5.67 -16.52
CA SER A 925 -2.97 -6.82 -15.63
C SER A 925 -2.12 -7.97 -16.19
N LEU A 926 -1.48 -8.72 -15.29
CA LEU A 926 -0.85 -10.01 -15.57
C LEU A 926 -1.74 -11.12 -15.02
N ILE A 927 -2.19 -11.99 -15.90
CA ILE A 927 -3.17 -13.04 -15.60
C ILE A 927 -2.53 -14.39 -15.86
N VAL A 928 -2.60 -15.26 -14.85
CA VAL A 928 -2.04 -16.60 -14.90
C VAL A 928 -3.14 -17.59 -14.54
N MET A 929 -3.45 -18.49 -15.46
CA MET A 929 -4.48 -19.52 -15.28
C MET A 929 -3.87 -20.91 -15.49
N ASP A 930 -4.17 -21.84 -14.58
CA ASP A 930 -3.71 -23.23 -14.62
C ASP A 930 -4.92 -24.17 -14.59
N GLU A 931 -5.08 -24.98 -15.64
CA GLU A 931 -6.08 -26.05 -15.74
C GLU A 931 -7.55 -25.64 -15.52
N LEU A 932 -7.97 -24.49 -16.05
CA LEU A 932 -9.36 -24.04 -15.95
C LEU A 932 -10.34 -25.03 -16.61
N GLY A 933 -11.44 -25.35 -15.92
CA GLY A 933 -12.50 -26.22 -16.40
C GLY A 933 -12.30 -27.70 -16.06
N ARG A 934 -11.38 -28.05 -15.17
CA ARG A 934 -11.06 -29.45 -14.83
C ARG A 934 -12.14 -30.14 -13.98
N ALA A 935 -12.90 -29.40 -13.17
CA ALA A 935 -13.85 -29.96 -12.21
C ALA A 935 -15.25 -30.25 -12.79
N THR A 936 -15.42 -30.25 -14.12
CA THR A 936 -16.70 -30.44 -14.82
C THR A 936 -16.55 -31.35 -16.04
N SER A 937 -17.62 -31.53 -16.83
CA SER A 937 -17.58 -32.27 -18.10
C SER A 937 -16.52 -31.69 -19.04
N SER A 938 -15.80 -32.53 -19.79
CA SER A 938 -14.71 -32.07 -20.66
C SER A 938 -15.21 -31.10 -21.74
N SER A 939 -16.44 -31.27 -22.23
CA SER A 939 -17.07 -30.37 -23.19
C SER A 939 -17.38 -29.00 -22.60
N ASP A 940 -17.99 -28.95 -21.42
CA ASP A 940 -18.36 -27.68 -20.77
C ASP A 940 -17.10 -26.96 -20.27
N GLY A 941 -16.14 -27.71 -19.72
CA GLY A 941 -14.85 -27.20 -19.29
C GLY A 941 -14.08 -26.54 -20.44
N PHE A 942 -14.04 -27.19 -21.61
CA PHE A 942 -13.44 -26.63 -22.82
C PHE A 942 -14.16 -25.37 -23.29
N ALA A 943 -15.50 -25.39 -23.37
CA ALA A 943 -16.28 -24.23 -23.81
C ALA A 943 -16.10 -23.01 -22.90
N ILE A 944 -16.03 -23.24 -21.58
CA ILE A 944 -15.76 -22.18 -20.59
C ILE A 944 -14.33 -21.65 -20.74
N ALA A 945 -13.34 -22.53 -20.84
CA ALA A 945 -11.94 -22.15 -21.01
C ALA A 945 -11.73 -21.32 -22.28
N TRP A 946 -12.32 -21.74 -23.39
CA TRP A 946 -12.32 -21.02 -24.66
C TRP A 946 -12.93 -19.62 -24.52
N SER A 947 -14.15 -19.55 -23.98
CA SER A 947 -14.86 -18.27 -23.80
C SER A 947 -14.11 -17.31 -22.87
N CYS A 948 -13.45 -17.83 -21.84
CA CYS A 948 -12.60 -17.03 -20.95
C CYS A 948 -11.37 -16.49 -21.70
N CYS A 949 -10.72 -17.30 -22.54
CA CYS A 949 -9.60 -16.85 -23.36
C CYS A 949 -10.00 -15.72 -24.31
N GLU A 950 -11.12 -15.84 -25.03
CA GLU A 950 -11.62 -14.78 -25.92
C GLU A 950 -11.90 -13.47 -25.17
N ASN A 951 -12.52 -13.55 -23.99
CA ASN A 951 -12.76 -12.37 -23.16
C ASN A 951 -11.44 -11.69 -22.75
N LEU A 952 -10.46 -12.46 -22.27
CA LEU A 952 -9.15 -11.93 -21.88
C LEU A 952 -8.36 -11.34 -23.06
N LEU A 953 -8.47 -11.95 -24.25
CA LEU A 953 -7.87 -11.42 -25.48
C LEU A 953 -8.44 -10.03 -25.82
N SER A 954 -9.75 -9.84 -25.66
CA SER A 954 -10.42 -8.55 -25.93
C SER A 954 -9.91 -7.41 -25.03
N LEU A 955 -9.50 -7.73 -23.80
CA LEU A 955 -8.96 -6.77 -22.83
C LEU A 955 -7.51 -6.35 -23.11
N LYS A 956 -6.81 -7.06 -24.01
CA LYS A 956 -5.37 -6.87 -24.29
C LYS A 956 -4.46 -7.05 -23.06
N ALA A 957 -4.95 -7.74 -22.03
CA ALA A 957 -4.18 -8.08 -20.83
C ALA A 957 -3.11 -9.14 -21.17
N TYR A 958 -2.03 -9.18 -20.39
CA TYR A 958 -0.99 -10.20 -20.56
C TYR A 958 -1.42 -11.47 -19.84
N THR A 959 -1.66 -12.53 -20.62
CA THR A 959 -2.24 -13.77 -20.11
C THR A 959 -1.35 -14.97 -20.40
N ILE A 960 -1.11 -15.79 -19.38
CA ILE A 960 -0.45 -17.09 -19.50
C ILE A 960 -1.45 -18.15 -19.07
N PHE A 961 -1.81 -19.03 -19.99
CA PHE A 961 -2.86 -20.02 -19.80
C PHE A 961 -2.26 -21.43 -19.94
N ALA A 962 -2.07 -22.14 -18.84
CA ALA A 962 -1.63 -23.52 -18.86
C ALA A 962 -2.83 -24.47 -18.96
N THR A 963 -2.76 -25.42 -19.90
CA THR A 963 -3.85 -26.37 -20.14
C THR A 963 -3.35 -27.74 -20.56
N HIS A 964 -4.21 -28.74 -20.31
CA HIS A 964 -4.12 -30.09 -20.87
C HIS A 964 -5.02 -30.30 -22.09
N MET A 965 -5.88 -29.33 -22.40
CA MET A 965 -6.81 -29.41 -23.52
C MET A 965 -6.10 -29.05 -24.81
N GLU A 966 -5.73 -30.05 -25.61
CA GLU A 966 -4.99 -29.86 -26.86
C GLU A 966 -5.80 -29.06 -27.88
N ASN A 967 -7.13 -29.20 -27.90
CA ASN A 967 -8.04 -28.46 -28.78
C ASN A 967 -7.98 -26.94 -28.57
N LEU A 968 -7.50 -26.46 -27.41
CA LEU A 968 -7.33 -25.03 -27.16
C LEU A 968 -6.22 -24.41 -28.03
N SER A 969 -5.35 -25.25 -28.63
CA SER A 969 -4.37 -24.82 -29.62
C SER A 969 -5.01 -24.24 -30.90
N GLU A 970 -6.27 -24.55 -31.20
CA GLU A 970 -6.99 -23.95 -32.33
C GLU A 970 -7.15 -22.43 -32.19
N LEU A 971 -7.15 -21.88 -30.97
CA LEU A 971 -7.21 -20.43 -30.76
C LEU A 971 -6.10 -19.68 -31.49
N ALA A 972 -4.89 -20.25 -31.60
CA ALA A 972 -3.79 -19.61 -32.31
C ALA A 972 -3.98 -19.55 -33.83
N THR A 973 -4.88 -20.38 -34.38
CA THR A 973 -5.23 -20.30 -35.81
C THR A 973 -6.17 -19.13 -36.09
N LEU A 974 -7.07 -18.83 -35.15
CA LEU A 974 -8.07 -17.76 -35.26
C LEU A 974 -7.53 -16.39 -34.81
N TYR A 975 -6.69 -16.40 -33.78
CA TYR A 975 -6.18 -15.20 -33.13
C TYR A 975 -4.64 -15.13 -33.23
N PRO A 976 -4.09 -14.27 -34.12
CA PRO A 976 -2.64 -14.16 -34.34
C PRO A 976 -1.82 -13.73 -33.11
N ASN A 977 -2.48 -13.10 -32.15
CA ASN A 977 -1.91 -12.64 -30.88
C ASN A 977 -1.80 -13.74 -29.80
N VAL A 978 -2.26 -14.96 -30.10
CA VAL A 978 -2.10 -16.14 -29.24
C VAL A 978 -0.86 -16.92 -29.68
N LYS A 979 0.04 -17.18 -28.74
CA LYS A 979 1.23 -18.01 -28.96
C LYS A 979 1.10 -19.35 -28.22
N ILE A 980 1.50 -20.44 -28.85
CA ILE A 980 1.49 -21.77 -28.25
C ILE A 980 2.92 -22.18 -27.89
N LEU A 981 3.10 -22.61 -26.65
CA LEU A 981 4.33 -23.15 -26.10
C LEU A 981 4.05 -24.53 -25.50
N HIS A 982 5.04 -25.43 -25.53
CA HIS A 982 4.94 -26.73 -24.88
C HIS A 982 6.21 -27.09 -24.11
N PHE A 983 6.06 -27.87 -23.04
CA PHE A 983 7.20 -28.47 -22.35
C PHE A 983 7.75 -29.68 -23.11
N HIS A 984 9.06 -29.69 -23.33
CA HIS A 984 9.75 -30.75 -24.04
C HIS A 984 9.84 -32.03 -23.21
N VAL A 985 9.29 -33.12 -23.75
CA VAL A 985 9.34 -34.46 -23.14
C VAL A 985 9.84 -35.45 -24.17
N ASP A 986 10.83 -36.25 -23.79
CA ASP A 986 11.33 -37.37 -24.59
C ASP A 986 10.82 -38.69 -24.02
N ILE A 987 10.59 -39.67 -24.89
CA ILE A 987 10.23 -41.03 -24.50
C ILE A 987 11.47 -41.90 -24.68
N ARG A 988 12.00 -42.46 -23.58
CA ARG A 988 13.14 -43.40 -23.60
C ARG A 988 12.76 -44.65 -22.83
N ASN A 989 12.85 -45.84 -23.45
CA ASN A 989 12.53 -47.13 -22.82
C ASN A 989 11.14 -47.17 -22.15
N ASN A 990 10.09 -46.65 -22.82
CA ASN A 990 8.73 -46.49 -22.26
C ASN A 990 8.66 -45.66 -20.96
N ARG A 991 9.68 -44.84 -20.67
CA ARG A 991 9.69 -43.86 -19.58
C ARG A 991 9.73 -42.45 -20.15
N LEU A 992 9.02 -41.55 -19.45
CA LEU A 992 8.96 -40.14 -19.77
C LEU A 992 10.17 -39.43 -19.15
N ASP A 993 10.97 -38.77 -19.99
CA ASP A 993 12.11 -37.97 -19.60
C ASP A 993 11.75 -36.49 -19.77
N PHE A 994 11.47 -35.82 -18.65
CA PHE A 994 11.07 -34.41 -18.62
C PHE A 994 12.32 -33.53 -18.69
N LYS A 995 12.46 -32.78 -19.79
CA LYS A 995 13.60 -31.85 -19.96
C LYS A 995 13.40 -30.50 -19.29
N PHE A 996 12.19 -30.21 -18.80
CA PHE A 996 11.80 -28.91 -18.20
C PHE A 996 12.12 -27.68 -19.07
N GLN A 997 12.25 -27.87 -20.38
CA GLN A 997 12.56 -26.83 -21.36
C GLN A 997 11.32 -26.54 -22.20
N LEU A 998 10.97 -25.26 -22.33
CA LEU A 998 9.86 -24.79 -23.13
C LEU A 998 10.27 -24.64 -24.61
N LYS A 999 9.43 -25.12 -25.53
CA LYS A 999 9.62 -24.99 -26.99
C LYS A 999 8.37 -24.43 -27.67
N ASP A 1000 8.56 -23.79 -28.82
CA ASP A 1000 7.47 -23.22 -29.61
C ASP A 1000 6.63 -24.30 -30.31
N GLY A 1001 5.34 -24.00 -30.47
CA GLY A 1001 4.37 -24.81 -31.21
C GLY A 1001 3.65 -25.85 -30.35
N PRO A 1002 2.57 -26.47 -30.87
CA PRO A 1002 1.92 -27.59 -30.21
C PRO A 1002 2.78 -28.85 -30.32
N ARG A 1003 2.70 -29.74 -29.32
CA ARG A 1003 3.28 -31.09 -29.39
C ARG A 1003 2.31 -32.09 -28.81
N HIS A 1004 1.81 -32.98 -29.66
CA HIS A 1004 1.02 -34.11 -29.25
C HIS A 1004 1.94 -35.22 -28.70
N VAL A 1005 1.67 -35.69 -27.49
CA VAL A 1005 2.34 -36.85 -26.90
C VAL A 1005 1.31 -37.97 -26.77
N PRO A 1006 1.29 -38.94 -27.71
CA PRO A 1006 0.26 -39.97 -27.73
C PRO A 1006 0.31 -40.81 -26.44
N HIS A 1007 -0.88 -41.07 -25.89
CA HIS A 1007 -1.07 -41.99 -24.74
C HIS A 1007 -0.23 -41.67 -23.50
N TYR A 1008 0.12 -40.40 -23.26
CA TYR A 1008 0.91 -39.96 -22.10
C TYR A 1008 0.39 -40.49 -20.75
N GLY A 1009 -0.92 -40.43 -20.52
CA GLY A 1009 -1.53 -40.91 -19.26
C GLY A 1009 -1.35 -42.42 -19.06
N LEU A 1010 -1.39 -43.20 -20.14
CA LEU A 1010 -1.19 -44.65 -20.11
C LEU A 1010 0.29 -45.01 -19.90
N LEU A 1011 1.22 -44.19 -20.42
CA LEU A 1011 2.65 -44.35 -20.14
C LEU A 1011 2.96 -44.09 -18.66
N LEU A 1012 2.36 -43.07 -18.04
CA LEU A 1012 2.48 -42.86 -16.60
C LEU A 1012 1.86 -43.99 -15.78
N ALA A 1013 0.69 -44.50 -16.19
CA ALA A 1013 0.05 -45.64 -15.55
C ALA A 1013 0.95 -46.88 -15.53
N SER A 1014 1.65 -47.15 -16.64
CA SER A 1014 2.66 -48.21 -16.73
C SER A 1014 3.79 -48.05 -15.72
N VAL A 1015 4.33 -46.83 -15.60
CA VAL A 1015 5.41 -46.51 -14.66
C VAL A 1015 4.93 -46.55 -13.20
N ALA A 1016 3.67 -46.20 -12.94
CA ALA A 1016 3.05 -46.26 -11.61
C ALA A 1016 2.75 -47.69 -11.12
N GLY A 1017 2.96 -48.72 -11.96
CA GLY A 1017 2.79 -50.12 -11.61
C GLY A 1017 1.39 -50.68 -11.84
N LEU A 1018 0.57 -50.05 -12.70
CA LEU A 1018 -0.70 -50.65 -13.12
C LEU A 1018 -0.45 -51.94 -13.91
N PRO A 1019 -1.29 -52.99 -13.74
CA PRO A 1019 -1.12 -54.25 -14.45
C PRO A 1019 -1.16 -54.08 -15.98
N SER A 1020 -0.27 -54.78 -16.69
CA SER A 1020 -0.16 -54.69 -18.16
C SER A 1020 -1.48 -54.96 -18.87
N SER A 1021 -2.30 -55.90 -18.36
CA SER A 1021 -3.63 -56.23 -18.92
C SER A 1021 -4.61 -55.06 -18.87
N VAL A 1022 -4.55 -54.22 -17.83
CA VAL A 1022 -5.38 -53.02 -17.70
C VAL A 1022 -4.92 -51.96 -18.70
N ILE A 1023 -3.61 -51.81 -18.87
CA ILE A 1023 -3.02 -50.84 -19.80
C ILE A 1023 -3.32 -51.21 -21.25
N GLU A 1024 -3.17 -52.47 -21.62
CA GLU A 1024 -3.53 -52.98 -22.96
C GLU A 1024 -5.01 -52.75 -23.26
N THR A 1025 -5.89 -53.04 -22.29
CA THR A 1025 -7.33 -52.77 -22.43
C THR A 1025 -7.62 -51.29 -22.60
N ALA A 1026 -6.98 -50.44 -21.79
CA ALA A 1026 -7.13 -48.99 -21.86
C ALA A 1026 -6.62 -48.42 -23.20
N GLN A 1027 -5.51 -48.94 -23.73
CA GLN A 1027 -4.99 -48.59 -25.06
C GLN A 1027 -6.02 -48.93 -26.16
N ILE A 1028 -6.60 -50.12 -26.13
CA ILE A 1028 -7.64 -50.52 -27.10
C ILE A 1028 -8.85 -49.59 -27.03
N ILE A 1029 -9.31 -49.23 -25.82
CA ILE A 1029 -10.44 -48.31 -25.63
C ILE A 1029 -10.09 -46.91 -26.15
N THR A 1030 -8.90 -46.39 -25.81
CA THR A 1030 -8.45 -45.08 -26.30
C THR A 1030 -8.37 -45.07 -27.82
N SER A 1031 -7.77 -46.09 -28.45
CA SER A 1031 -7.71 -46.18 -29.92
C SER A 1031 -9.10 -46.18 -30.56
N LYS A 1032 -10.08 -46.89 -29.98
CA LYS A 1032 -11.48 -46.86 -30.46
C LYS A 1032 -12.15 -45.50 -30.28
N ILE A 1033 -11.84 -44.77 -29.20
CA ILE A 1033 -12.36 -43.42 -28.99
C ILE A 1033 -11.72 -42.46 -29.99
N THR A 1034 -10.41 -42.55 -30.21
CA THR A 1034 -9.68 -41.73 -31.20
C THR A 1034 -10.13 -42.02 -32.63
N GLU A 1035 -10.33 -43.29 -33.01
CA GLU A 1035 -10.91 -43.66 -34.32
C GLU A 1035 -12.34 -43.12 -34.52
N LYS A 1036 -13.10 -42.96 -33.42
CA LYS A 1036 -14.45 -42.38 -33.45
C LYS A 1036 -14.45 -40.85 -33.43
N TYR A 1037 -13.35 -40.23 -33.00
CA TYR A 1037 -13.20 -38.77 -32.86
C TYR A 1037 -12.32 -38.12 -33.94
N GLU A 1038 -11.42 -38.81 -34.64
CA GLU A 1038 -10.62 -38.19 -35.71
C GLU A 1038 -10.27 -39.11 -36.91
N TYR A 1039 -10.57 -38.61 -38.13
CA TYR A 1039 -9.53 -38.39 -39.16
C TYR A 1039 -9.91 -37.48 -40.37
N THR A 1040 -10.92 -36.59 -40.35
CA THR A 1040 -11.15 -35.76 -41.58
C THR A 1040 -11.67 -34.32 -41.46
N GLN A 1041 -12.07 -33.82 -40.29
CA GLN A 1041 -12.62 -32.44 -40.21
C GLN A 1041 -11.76 -31.43 -39.44
N GLU A 1042 -11.09 -31.80 -38.34
CA GLU A 1042 -10.33 -30.84 -37.50
C GLU A 1042 -8.99 -30.44 -38.13
N ALA A 1043 -8.15 -31.40 -38.52
CA ALA A 1043 -6.90 -31.10 -39.26
C ALA A 1043 -7.12 -30.35 -40.58
N ARG A 1044 -8.20 -30.68 -41.32
CA ARG A 1044 -8.59 -29.94 -42.53
C ARG A 1044 -9.08 -28.52 -42.21
N ARG A 1045 -9.81 -28.31 -41.11
CA ARG A 1045 -10.24 -26.97 -40.66
C ARG A 1045 -9.05 -26.14 -40.21
N MET A 1046 -8.08 -26.71 -39.50
CA MET A 1046 -6.84 -26.02 -39.15
C MET A 1046 -6.04 -25.64 -40.39
N GLU A 1047 -5.88 -26.53 -41.38
CA GLU A 1047 -5.22 -26.20 -42.66
C GLU A 1047 -5.97 -25.10 -43.44
N VAL A 1048 -7.30 -25.17 -43.51
CA VAL A 1048 -8.14 -24.15 -44.18
C VAL A 1048 -8.05 -22.80 -43.48
N ASN A 1049 -8.16 -22.78 -42.15
CA ASN A 1049 -8.02 -21.56 -41.35
C ASN A 1049 -6.60 -21.00 -41.46
N GLN A 1050 -5.58 -21.86 -41.39
CA GLN A 1050 -4.19 -21.44 -41.53
C GLN A 1050 -3.96 -20.76 -42.88
N LEU A 1051 -4.45 -21.33 -43.98
CA LEU A 1051 -4.37 -20.72 -45.31
C LEU A 1051 -5.15 -19.40 -45.40
N GLN A 1052 -6.34 -19.34 -44.80
CA GLN A 1052 -7.21 -18.16 -44.82
C GLN A 1052 -6.64 -16.98 -44.00
N TYR A 1053 -6.02 -17.25 -42.85
CA TYR A 1053 -5.51 -16.23 -41.93
C TYR A 1053 -3.99 -16.01 -42.02
N TYR A 1054 -3.26 -16.77 -42.84
CA TYR A 1054 -1.82 -16.64 -43.06
C TYR A 1054 -1.34 -15.20 -43.34
N PRO A 1055 -1.99 -14.40 -44.22
CA PRO A 1055 -1.55 -13.03 -44.48
C PRO A 1055 -1.60 -12.13 -43.24
N ILE A 1056 -2.62 -12.32 -42.39
CA ILE A 1056 -2.80 -11.55 -41.15
C ILE A 1056 -1.75 -11.98 -40.12
N GLN A 1057 -1.48 -13.28 -39.99
CA GLN A 1057 -0.42 -13.80 -39.11
C GLN A 1057 0.96 -13.24 -39.47
N MET A 1058 1.28 -13.16 -40.77
CA MET A 1058 2.52 -12.57 -41.26
C MET A 1058 2.65 -11.09 -40.89
N VAL A 1059 1.57 -10.30 -41.01
CA VAL A 1059 1.55 -8.89 -40.59
C VAL A 1059 1.77 -8.77 -39.07
N TYR A 1060 1.17 -9.65 -38.27
CA TYR A 1060 1.38 -9.68 -36.82
C TYR A 1060 2.81 -10.04 -36.43
N ARG A 1061 3.45 -10.99 -37.11
CA ARG A 1061 4.87 -11.32 -36.87
C ARG A 1061 5.81 -10.15 -37.18
N VAL A 1062 5.52 -9.42 -38.26
CA VAL A 1062 6.24 -8.18 -38.60
C VAL A 1062 6.01 -7.12 -37.52
N ALA A 1063 4.75 -6.88 -37.12
CA ALA A 1063 4.41 -5.92 -36.07
C ALA A 1063 5.11 -6.26 -34.75
N GLN A 1064 5.16 -7.54 -34.37
CA GLN A 1064 5.87 -8.01 -33.18
C GLN A 1064 7.37 -7.68 -33.25
N ARG A 1065 8.05 -7.97 -34.37
CA ARG A 1065 9.47 -7.65 -34.52
C ARG A 1065 9.73 -6.13 -34.56
N LEU A 1066 8.83 -5.35 -35.16
CA LEU A 1066 8.90 -3.89 -35.14
C LEU A 1066 8.72 -3.31 -33.72
N ILE A 1067 7.81 -3.89 -32.93
CA ILE A 1067 7.63 -3.53 -31.51
C ILE A 1067 8.92 -3.85 -30.74
N CYS A 1068 9.55 -5.00 -30.97
CA CYS A 1068 10.84 -5.32 -30.35
C CYS A 1068 11.92 -4.29 -30.72
N LEU A 1069 12.02 -3.91 -31.99
CA LEU A 1069 13.00 -2.90 -32.43
C LEU A 1069 12.74 -1.53 -31.82
N LYS A 1070 11.47 -1.12 -31.71
CA LYS A 1070 11.06 0.14 -31.07
C LYS A 1070 11.54 0.25 -29.63
N TYR A 1071 11.52 -0.86 -28.88
CA TYR A 1071 11.93 -0.91 -27.47
C TYR A 1071 13.35 -1.43 -27.27
N SER A 1072 14.13 -1.62 -28.34
CA SER A 1072 15.51 -2.09 -28.25
C SER A 1072 16.47 -0.93 -28.00
N ASN A 1073 17.54 -1.18 -27.23
CA ASN A 1073 18.60 -0.20 -26.94
C ASN A 1073 19.73 -0.21 -28.01
N HIS A 1074 19.46 -0.70 -29.21
CA HIS A 1074 20.43 -0.74 -30.30
C HIS A 1074 20.66 0.65 -30.91
N ASP A 1075 21.86 0.86 -31.45
CA ASP A 1075 22.24 2.04 -32.22
C ASP A 1075 21.49 2.10 -33.57
N GLU A 1076 21.40 3.30 -34.16
CA GLU A 1076 20.60 3.54 -35.37
C GLU A 1076 21.01 2.64 -36.55
N ASP A 1077 22.30 2.31 -36.67
CA ASP A 1077 22.81 1.45 -37.74
C ASP A 1077 22.37 -0.01 -37.56
N SER A 1078 22.45 -0.55 -36.34
CA SER A 1078 21.93 -1.89 -36.01
C SER A 1078 20.41 -1.99 -36.21
N VAL A 1079 19.66 -0.94 -35.85
CA VAL A 1079 18.20 -0.90 -36.08
C VAL A 1079 17.90 -0.87 -37.58
N ARG A 1080 18.66 -0.10 -38.37
CA ARG A 1080 18.52 -0.05 -39.83
C ARG A 1080 18.79 -1.42 -40.47
N GLU A 1081 19.85 -2.10 -40.05
CA GLU A 1081 20.17 -3.45 -40.53
C GLU A 1081 19.08 -4.47 -40.16
N ALA A 1082 18.58 -4.41 -38.92
CA ALA A 1082 17.50 -5.30 -38.47
C ALA A 1082 16.18 -5.04 -39.23
N LEU A 1083 15.85 -3.77 -39.53
CA LEU A 1083 14.69 -3.41 -40.36
C LEU A 1083 14.85 -3.91 -41.79
N GLN A 1084 16.06 -3.82 -42.35
CA GLN A 1084 16.36 -4.34 -43.69
C GLN A 1084 16.25 -5.86 -43.74
N THR A 1085 16.82 -6.55 -42.74
CA THR A 1085 16.70 -8.01 -42.57
C THR A 1085 15.24 -8.44 -42.39
N LEU A 1086 14.45 -7.68 -41.64
CA LEU A 1086 13.01 -7.91 -41.45
C LEU A 1086 12.24 -7.79 -42.77
N LYS A 1087 12.52 -6.74 -43.55
CA LYS A 1087 11.94 -6.52 -44.87
C LYS A 1087 12.29 -7.65 -45.84
N GLU A 1088 13.55 -8.05 -45.89
CA GLU A 1088 14.02 -9.17 -46.72
C GLU A 1088 13.41 -10.50 -46.29
N SER A 1089 13.28 -10.75 -44.97
CA SER A 1089 12.63 -11.95 -44.43
C SER A 1089 11.14 -12.02 -44.76
N TYR A 1090 10.46 -10.87 -44.79
CA TYR A 1090 9.05 -10.76 -45.17
C TYR A 1090 8.84 -11.01 -46.65
N LEU A 1091 9.62 -10.36 -47.50
CA LEU A 1091 9.58 -10.56 -48.95
C LEU A 1091 9.98 -11.99 -49.34
N GLY A 1092 10.89 -12.61 -48.58
CA GLY A 1092 11.34 -13.98 -48.78
C GLY A 1092 10.46 -15.07 -48.15
N GLY A 1093 9.38 -14.72 -47.44
CA GLY A 1093 8.47 -15.68 -46.80
C GLY A 1093 9.08 -16.53 -45.67
N ARG A 1094 10.17 -16.06 -45.03
CA ARG A 1094 10.94 -16.82 -44.02
C ARG A 1094 10.62 -16.47 -42.56
N LEU A 1095 9.49 -15.80 -42.32
CA LEU A 1095 9.22 -15.05 -41.08
C LEU A 1095 8.41 -15.82 -40.04
#